data_AF-A0A395JQH3-F1
#
_entry.id   AF-A0A395JQH3-F1
#
_cell.length_a   1.000
_cell.length_b   1.000
_cell.length_c   1.000
_cell.angle_alpha   90.00
_cell.angle_beta   90.00
_cell.angle_gamma   90.00
#
_symmetry.space_group_name_H-M   'P 1'
#
loop_
_entity.id
_entity.type
_entity.pdbx_description
1 polymer ?
#
loop_
_entity_poly.entity_id
_entity_poly.type
_entity_poly.pdbx_seq_one_letter_code
_entity_poly.pdbx_strand_id
1 'polypeptide(L)'
;MYLKRILPFILLNFCSVLLCFSQTEFITTWRTTTPNETIVIPTAGGGLNYDVNWGDGSPNNTGVTGDVSHIYTAAGTYTVTITGTFRRIFFDGIANTYPGNPEKIQSIEQWGVGRLWTSMSRAFEGCTNLVNNASDVPDLSVATSCQRMFRNASSIGNGLATNWTNWDVSNITSMTQMFRDASSFNEDLNDWNTASVTNMSNMFRGATAFNGNIASWNTTLVTNMVRMFNGATNFNQNIGGWSTGAVTSMGFMFRDATNFNQNIDGWIVTSVGNMDEMFRNATSFNQDLNSWNVANVSNMSEMFRNTPFNGNISSWTPLSVTNMSGMFREATNFNQNIGSWIVTSVTNMNSMFFNAVSFNQDIGGWNTLNVTNMANMFRNASSFNQDISGWNTGAVTLMNGMFRDADAFNQDIGGWNTINVTNMGSMFRDNNNAFDQDIGGWNVSNVTNFTNMFVNSRLSVSNYNALLIGWNAQSLQPNETLHAGSSTFCSPAAIAARANMMASDGWTFIDGGELTSFVWTGDTNTDWNTSTNWQDGYDTDCILDVVIPTTTNNPIINATDIFTANDVTINAGATLTIEGGLTVQGNLTTNDGLILNSGGSIIVEGTSTGNLTYNRDLPNVNEWYNVASPVGNETVENYITNNSLSVGSNSNIGLFYYNNNTTSGFAGSGFIFYQATSTGPFESARGYGTQISAGNISFTGTMPTNDGAISISEGTMGNITPDPNNLIGNPFPSYVAANSNANANNLLSNNTSILSEETLYFWDNTISDYATINNASPAFYVAPSQGFFVSSTSSGGAFTILEDWQSHQTSEVFFKSNTEPFRIRLSVTNTDNLTRFTDVFYFDNATMQFDNGFDSSKFSQNTDLDIYSQLVEGEADKNLAIQSLPKTKLETIEVPLHIVANKEISLSISTVNKPEGITIYLEDRLQNSFTKLDELNAITLDINETQNNLSRFYLHTKSKSLSTDSDFTNTLSVYVNQKELIILGDLKTKYNLSIYDVLGKLTLVKENIQSDRVSLNTLKKGVYVVQLKTKDGIINKKILLKS
;
A
#
# COMPACT_ATOMS: atom_id res chain seq x y z
N MET A 1 78.59 -44.38 -25.72
CA MET A 1 79.10 -43.72 -26.94
C MET A 1 79.69 -42.37 -26.51
N TYR A 2 80.92 -42.11 -26.92
CA TYR A 2 81.87 -41.01 -26.60
C TYR A 2 81.27 -39.62 -26.23
N LEU A 3 81.74 -38.85 -25.23
CA LEU A 3 83.05 -38.30 -24.81
C LEU A 3 83.33 -36.85 -25.30
N LYS A 4 83.82 -36.01 -24.36
CA LYS A 4 84.58 -34.71 -24.44
C LYS A 4 83.75 -33.43 -24.27
N ARG A 5 84.10 -32.48 -23.38
CA ARG A 5 85.42 -31.94 -22.96
C ARG A 5 85.47 -31.60 -21.43
N ILE A 6 86.43 -32.09 -20.62
CA ILE A 6 87.81 -31.64 -20.26
C ILE A 6 87.89 -30.77 -18.95
N LEU A 7 88.58 -31.37 -17.94
CA LEU A 7 89.13 -30.93 -16.63
C LEU A 7 90.47 -30.11 -16.80
N PRO A 8 91.33 -29.78 -15.78
CA PRO A 8 91.24 -29.33 -14.35
C PRO A 8 92.40 -28.36 -13.89
N PHE A 9 92.54 -28.00 -12.59
CA PHE A 9 93.78 -27.88 -11.72
C PHE A 9 93.46 -27.14 -10.39
N ILE A 10 93.40 -27.77 -9.19
CA ILE A 10 94.45 -28.04 -8.16
C ILE A 10 95.36 -26.85 -7.78
N LEU A 11 95.25 -26.38 -6.51
CA LEU A 11 96.31 -26.17 -5.46
C LEU A 11 96.07 -24.90 -4.59
N LEU A 12 96.16 -25.11 -3.25
CA LEU A 12 96.52 -24.15 -2.18
C LEU A 12 95.51 -22.99 -1.92
N ASN A 13 95.04 -22.71 -0.70
CA ASN A 13 95.79 -22.59 0.57
C ASN A 13 94.83 -22.41 1.78
N PHE A 14 95.23 -23.00 2.91
CA PHE A 14 95.01 -22.58 4.31
C PHE A 14 93.59 -22.43 4.88
N CYS A 15 93.28 -23.34 5.82
CA CYS A 15 93.06 -23.01 7.24
C CYS A 15 92.43 -21.62 7.48
N SER A 16 91.12 -21.56 7.75
CA SER A 16 90.72 -21.57 9.16
C SER A 16 89.38 -22.26 9.41
N VAL A 17 89.50 -23.48 9.93
CA VAL A 17 88.89 -23.81 11.22
C VAL A 17 89.10 -22.60 12.18
N LEU A 18 88.18 -21.64 12.21
CA LEU A 18 87.76 -21.07 13.49
C LEU A 18 86.87 -22.18 14.08
N LEU A 19 87.38 -23.08 14.92
CA LEU A 19 87.39 -22.83 16.37
C LEU A 19 86.43 -21.67 16.69
N CYS A 20 85.14 -22.02 16.75
CA CYS A 20 84.16 -21.27 17.49
C CYS A 20 84.66 -21.22 18.94
N PHE A 21 85.56 -20.30 19.23
CA PHE A 21 85.79 -19.89 20.60
C PHE A 21 84.48 -19.24 21.02
N SER A 22 83.80 -19.89 21.96
CA SER A 22 82.71 -19.30 22.74
C SER A 22 83.23 -18.00 23.36
N GLN A 23 83.02 -16.89 22.67
CA GLN A 23 83.34 -15.57 23.19
C GLN A 23 82.20 -15.17 24.12
N THR A 24 82.53 -14.87 25.37
CA THR A 24 81.59 -14.47 26.42
C THR A 24 81.22 -12.98 26.31
N GLU A 25 81.81 -12.27 25.36
CA GLU A 25 81.74 -10.83 25.18
C GLU A 25 80.45 -10.44 24.44
N PHE A 26 79.81 -9.36 24.87
CA PHE A 26 78.71 -8.75 24.11
C PHE A 26 79.33 -7.71 23.17
N ILE A 27 79.15 -7.89 21.86
CA ILE A 27 79.80 -7.08 20.82
C ILE A 27 78.74 -6.35 20.02
N THR A 28 78.91 -5.03 19.91
CA THR A 28 78.01 -4.14 19.15
C THR A 28 78.82 -3.19 18.30
N THR A 29 78.23 -2.62 17.25
CA THR A 29 78.83 -1.48 16.54
C THR A 29 78.04 -0.20 16.79
N TRP A 30 78.74 0.92 16.88
CA TRP A 30 78.17 2.24 17.12
C TRP A 30 78.76 3.26 16.17
N ARG A 31 77.97 4.25 15.72
CA ARG A 31 78.40 5.28 14.79
C ARG A 31 78.38 6.67 15.42
N THR A 32 79.45 7.41 15.22
CA THR A 32 79.52 8.87 15.41
C THR A 32 79.58 9.56 14.06
N THR A 33 78.82 10.64 13.89
CA THR A 33 78.73 11.34 12.58
C THR A 33 79.66 12.52 12.45
N THR A 34 80.03 13.12 13.57
CA THR A 34 80.96 14.24 13.68
C THR A 34 82.03 13.96 14.74
N PRO A 35 83.22 14.57 14.64
CA PRO A 35 84.25 14.49 15.67
C PRO A 35 83.75 14.98 17.04
N ASN A 36 84.26 14.36 18.12
CA ASN A 36 83.96 14.67 19.52
C ASN A 36 82.52 14.35 19.96
N GLU A 37 81.87 13.42 19.28
CA GLU A 37 80.59 12.90 19.72
C GLU A 37 80.73 11.86 20.84
N THR A 38 79.78 11.89 21.77
CA THR A 38 79.69 10.93 22.87
C THR A 38 78.80 9.73 22.49
N ILE A 39 79.24 8.53 22.87
CA ILE A 39 78.40 7.33 22.99
C ILE A 39 78.24 7.01 24.47
N VAL A 40 77.05 6.56 24.84
CA VAL A 40 76.75 6.09 26.20
C VAL A 40 76.18 4.69 26.09
N ILE A 41 76.64 3.80 26.96
CA ILE A 41 76.03 2.49 27.18
C ILE A 41 75.04 2.67 28.34
N PRO A 42 73.73 2.72 28.07
CA PRO A 42 72.74 2.94 29.10
C PRO A 42 72.33 1.60 29.74
N THR A 43 72.14 1.63 31.04
CA THR A 43 71.91 0.45 31.88
C THR A 43 70.72 0.67 32.82
N ALA A 44 70.22 -0.42 33.39
CA ALA A 44 69.20 -0.35 34.44
C ALA A 44 69.31 -1.53 35.40
N GLY A 45 69.00 -1.27 36.67
CA GLY A 45 69.11 -2.25 37.75
C GLY A 45 70.46 -2.19 38.46
N GLY A 46 70.70 -3.15 39.36
CA GLY A 46 71.94 -3.26 40.14
C GLY A 46 72.68 -4.58 39.86
N GLY A 47 73.85 -4.77 40.49
CA GLY A 47 74.67 -5.98 40.32
C GLY A 47 75.49 -5.98 39.02
N LEU A 48 75.66 -4.81 38.40
CA LEU A 48 76.54 -4.61 37.25
C LEU A 48 78.00 -4.49 37.73
N ASN A 49 78.91 -5.16 37.02
CA ASN A 49 80.35 -5.02 37.19
C ASN A 49 81.00 -5.46 35.88
N TYR A 50 81.16 -4.52 34.96
CA TYR A 50 81.52 -4.81 33.58
C TYR A 50 82.62 -3.89 33.07
N ASP A 51 83.33 -4.35 32.05
CA ASP A 51 84.37 -3.58 31.38
C ASP A 51 83.91 -3.26 29.94
N VAL A 52 84.33 -2.11 29.42
CA VAL A 52 84.01 -1.65 28.07
C VAL A 52 85.29 -1.33 27.31
N ASN A 53 85.48 -1.99 26.17
CA ASN A 53 86.44 -1.60 25.14
C ASN A 53 85.70 -0.85 24.03
N TRP A 54 86.11 0.38 23.77
CA TRP A 54 85.46 1.29 22.82
C TRP A 54 85.91 1.10 21.36
N GLY A 55 86.92 0.27 21.09
CA GLY A 55 87.33 -0.07 19.72
C GLY A 55 88.07 1.03 18.96
N ASP A 56 88.43 2.14 19.61
CA ASP A 56 89.22 3.25 19.03
C ASP A 56 90.67 3.31 19.52
N GLY A 57 91.09 2.33 20.34
CA GLY A 57 92.42 2.27 20.97
C GLY A 57 92.56 3.07 22.27
N SER A 58 91.49 3.74 22.73
CA SER A 58 91.45 4.39 24.05
C SER A 58 91.49 3.36 25.20
N PRO A 59 91.94 3.74 26.41
CA PRO A 59 91.87 2.85 27.57
C PRO A 59 90.44 2.36 27.86
N ASN A 60 90.30 1.07 28.17
CA ASN A 60 89.02 0.49 28.57
C ASN A 60 88.50 1.13 29.85
N ASN A 61 87.17 1.28 29.97
CA ASN A 61 86.56 1.51 31.27
C ASN A 61 86.41 0.16 31.98
N THR A 62 86.99 0.02 33.17
CA THR A 62 86.93 -1.23 33.95
C THR A 62 86.11 -1.07 35.22
N GLY A 63 85.37 -2.10 35.64
CA GLY A 63 84.62 -2.13 36.89
C GLY A 63 83.39 -1.23 36.92
N VAL A 64 82.75 -1.02 35.76
CA VAL A 64 81.58 -0.16 35.61
C VAL A 64 80.35 -0.78 36.29
N THR A 65 79.62 0.02 37.07
CA THR A 65 78.43 -0.42 37.86
C THR A 65 77.12 0.25 37.46
N GLY A 66 77.14 1.15 36.47
CA GLY A 66 75.98 1.88 35.95
C GLY A 66 76.24 2.31 34.51
N ASP A 67 75.66 3.43 34.07
CA ASP A 67 75.90 3.98 32.74
C ASP A 67 77.37 4.42 32.57
N VAL A 68 77.91 4.27 31.37
CA VAL A 68 79.26 4.75 31.04
C VAL A 68 79.27 5.42 29.67
N SER A 69 80.05 6.49 29.55
CA SER A 69 80.16 7.32 28.35
C SER A 69 81.60 7.39 27.85
N HIS A 70 81.75 7.59 26.54
CA HIS A 70 83.03 7.80 25.88
C HIS A 70 82.90 8.78 24.71
N ILE A 71 83.93 9.61 24.52
CA ILE A 71 83.98 10.62 23.47
C ILE A 71 84.93 10.15 22.37
N TYR A 72 84.44 10.03 21.14
CA TYR A 72 85.27 9.66 20.00
C TYR A 72 85.83 10.90 19.30
N THR A 73 87.16 11.01 19.23
CA THR A 73 87.85 12.17 18.65
C THR A 73 87.71 12.27 17.13
N ALA A 74 87.39 11.16 16.45
CA ALA A 74 87.06 11.10 15.03
C ALA A 74 85.62 10.60 14.84
N ALA A 75 85.01 10.96 13.71
CA ALA A 75 83.75 10.34 13.27
C ALA A 75 84.05 8.96 12.68
N GLY A 76 83.18 7.98 12.90
CA GLY A 76 83.36 6.63 12.39
C GLY A 76 82.37 5.62 12.96
N THR A 77 82.51 4.37 12.52
CA THR A 77 81.83 3.21 13.11
C THR A 77 82.82 2.44 13.94
N TYR A 78 82.47 2.15 15.19
CA TYR A 78 83.35 1.55 16.18
C TYR A 78 82.75 0.27 16.73
N THR A 79 83.57 -0.76 16.90
CA THR A 79 83.19 -2.02 17.55
C THR A 79 83.38 -1.88 19.06
N VAL A 80 82.29 -1.91 19.80
CA VAL A 80 82.26 -1.82 21.27
C VAL A 80 82.08 -3.21 21.85
N THR A 81 83.02 -3.63 22.68
CA THR A 81 83.04 -4.93 23.34
C THR A 81 82.82 -4.77 24.84
N ILE A 82 81.83 -5.48 25.38
CA ILE A 82 81.46 -5.46 26.79
C ILE A 82 81.73 -6.82 27.44
N THR A 83 82.54 -6.85 28.50
CA THR A 83 82.88 -8.06 29.26
C THR A 83 82.47 -7.93 30.73
N GLY A 84 82.51 -9.02 31.50
CA GLY A 84 82.04 -9.00 32.89
C GLY A 84 80.52 -9.06 33.03
N THR A 85 80.01 -8.66 34.20
CA THR A 85 78.60 -8.80 34.60
C THR A 85 77.77 -7.63 34.04
N PHE A 86 77.40 -7.73 32.75
CA PHE A 86 76.44 -6.84 32.08
C PHE A 86 75.17 -7.63 31.77
N ARG A 87 74.04 -7.18 32.32
CA ARG A 87 72.80 -7.98 32.41
C ARG A 87 71.62 -7.44 31.61
N ARG A 88 71.70 -6.18 31.17
CA ARG A 88 70.65 -5.45 30.44
C ARG A 88 71.19 -4.15 29.88
N ILE A 89 71.07 -3.96 28.57
CA ILE A 89 71.09 -2.63 27.96
C ILE A 89 69.69 -2.04 28.08
N PHE A 90 69.58 -0.75 28.40
CA PHE A 90 68.29 -0.14 28.68
C PHE A 90 68.17 1.25 28.06
N PHE A 91 67.26 1.42 27.12
CA PHE A 91 66.91 2.74 26.60
C PHE A 91 65.58 3.19 27.22
N ASP A 92 65.51 4.42 27.72
CA ASP A 92 64.32 4.93 28.41
C ASP A 92 63.16 5.26 27.46
N GLY A 93 63.42 5.24 26.15
CA GLY A 93 62.45 5.46 25.08
C GLY A 93 62.26 6.93 24.70
N ILE A 94 63.16 7.83 25.11
CA ILE A 94 63.11 9.25 24.74
C ILE A 94 64.29 9.61 23.83
N ALA A 95 64.00 9.86 22.54
CA ALA A 95 64.97 10.38 21.60
C ALA A 95 65.44 11.78 22.04
N ASN A 96 66.75 12.03 22.01
CA ASN A 96 67.39 13.33 22.20
C ASN A 96 67.36 13.95 23.62
N THR A 97 66.89 13.26 24.67
CA THR A 97 66.92 13.78 26.06
C THR A 97 67.58 12.86 27.09
N TYR A 98 67.83 11.58 26.76
CA TYR A 98 68.56 10.65 27.62
C TYR A 98 69.95 10.37 27.06
N PRO A 99 70.99 10.19 27.90
CA PRO A 99 72.38 10.08 27.45
C PRO A 99 72.66 8.94 26.44
N GLY A 100 71.79 7.91 26.35
CA GLY A 100 71.99 6.71 25.55
C GLY A 100 72.05 6.86 24.02
N ASN A 101 71.50 7.93 23.43
CA ASN A 101 71.48 8.18 21.97
C ASN A 101 71.18 6.91 21.12
N PRO A 102 69.96 6.34 21.21
CA PRO A 102 69.65 5.01 20.65
C PRO A 102 69.88 4.88 19.13
N GLU A 103 69.85 5.99 18.39
CA GLU A 103 70.17 6.04 16.96
C GLU A 103 71.62 5.65 16.63
N LYS A 104 72.54 5.75 17.60
CA LYS A 104 73.98 5.55 17.38
C LYS A 104 74.39 4.10 17.32
N ILE A 105 73.73 3.20 18.04
CA ILE A 105 74.01 1.76 17.92
C ILE A 105 73.53 1.29 16.53
N GLN A 106 74.40 0.61 15.78
CA GLN A 106 74.17 0.19 14.40
C GLN A 106 73.92 -1.30 14.30
N SER A 107 74.63 -2.14 15.07
CA SER A 107 74.45 -3.59 14.99
C SER A 107 74.76 -4.31 16.29
N ILE A 108 74.12 -5.47 16.47
CA ILE A 108 74.53 -6.51 17.42
C ILE A 108 75.34 -7.53 16.63
N GLU A 109 76.62 -7.67 16.95
CA GLU A 109 77.53 -8.62 16.31
C GLU A 109 77.66 -9.91 17.12
N GLN A 110 77.44 -9.84 18.44
CA GLN A 110 77.47 -11.01 19.32
C GLN A 110 76.71 -10.75 20.64
N TRP A 111 75.90 -11.71 21.10
CA TRP A 111 75.16 -11.64 22.37
C TRP A 111 76.02 -11.99 23.60
N GLY A 112 77.00 -12.86 23.42
CA GLY A 112 77.93 -13.34 24.44
C GLY A 112 77.47 -14.67 25.03
N VAL A 113 78.25 -15.74 24.78
CA VAL A 113 77.91 -17.09 25.24
C VAL A 113 77.96 -17.18 26.78
N GLY A 114 76.92 -17.73 27.40
CA GLY A 114 76.80 -17.86 28.86
C GLY A 114 76.49 -16.55 29.60
N ARG A 115 76.22 -15.46 28.87
CA ARG A 115 75.78 -14.18 29.45
C ARG A 115 74.29 -14.23 29.77
N LEU A 116 74.00 -14.41 31.05
CA LEU A 116 72.63 -14.40 31.59
C LEU A 116 72.00 -13.00 31.54
N TRP A 117 71.07 -12.78 30.61
CA TRP A 117 70.27 -11.56 30.52
C TRP A 117 69.10 -11.62 31.52
N THR A 118 69.09 -10.78 32.55
CA THR A 118 68.07 -10.85 33.60
C THR A 118 66.76 -10.18 33.20
N SER A 119 66.78 -9.29 32.22
CA SER A 119 65.59 -8.72 31.59
C SER A 119 65.97 -8.07 30.27
N MET A 120 65.12 -8.23 29.26
CA MET A 120 65.23 -7.54 27.97
C MET A 120 64.22 -6.38 27.83
N SER A 121 63.54 -6.02 28.92
CA SER A 121 62.56 -4.93 28.90
C SER A 121 63.25 -3.61 28.49
N ARG A 122 62.75 -2.96 27.44
CA ARG A 122 63.32 -1.74 26.83
C ARG A 122 64.81 -1.83 26.48
N ALA A 123 65.37 -3.04 26.34
CA ALA A 123 66.59 -3.17 25.56
C ALA A 123 66.31 -2.62 24.15
N PHE A 124 67.31 -2.04 23.49
CA PHE A 124 67.25 -1.52 22.11
C PHE A 124 66.03 -0.68 21.70
N GLU A 125 65.30 -0.09 22.65
CA GLU A 125 64.13 0.73 22.34
C GLU A 125 64.57 2.04 21.67
N GLY A 126 63.97 2.36 20.53
CA GLY A 126 64.30 3.54 19.73
C GLY A 126 65.56 3.39 18.87
N CYS A 127 66.19 2.21 18.84
CA CYS A 127 67.39 1.98 18.04
C CYS A 127 67.04 1.74 16.56
N THR A 128 66.64 2.79 15.86
CA THR A 128 66.15 2.76 14.47
C THR A 128 67.17 2.19 13.47
N ASN A 129 68.47 2.41 13.68
CA ASN A 129 69.55 1.95 12.80
C ASN A 129 70.05 0.54 13.16
N LEU A 130 69.55 -0.05 14.24
CA LEU A 130 70.02 -1.34 14.73
C LEU A 130 69.66 -2.46 13.77
N VAL A 131 70.65 -3.28 13.43
CA VAL A 131 70.48 -4.59 12.77
C VAL A 131 71.01 -5.71 13.66
N ASN A 132 70.53 -6.94 13.47
CA ASN A 132 71.08 -8.12 14.14
C ASN A 132 72.00 -8.89 13.18
N ASN A 133 73.30 -8.91 13.45
CA ASN A 133 74.31 -9.67 12.70
C ASN A 133 74.85 -10.88 13.49
N ALA A 134 74.39 -11.05 14.74
CA ALA A 134 74.93 -12.04 15.65
C ALA A 134 74.67 -13.47 15.19
N SER A 135 75.72 -14.30 15.24
CA SER A 135 75.62 -15.74 14.98
C SER A 135 75.23 -16.55 16.23
N ASP A 136 75.42 -16.01 17.43
CA ASP A 136 75.00 -16.60 18.69
C ASP A 136 73.60 -16.11 19.11
N VAL A 137 73.08 -16.65 20.23
CA VAL A 137 71.76 -16.31 20.77
C VAL A 137 71.88 -15.77 22.20
N PRO A 138 70.99 -14.86 22.64
CA PRO A 138 70.97 -14.42 24.02
C PRO A 138 70.50 -15.54 24.96
N ASP A 139 71.19 -15.70 26.10
CA ASP A 139 70.70 -16.56 27.18
C ASP A 139 69.62 -15.83 28.00
N LEU A 140 68.37 -16.16 27.69
CA LEU A 140 67.16 -15.62 28.32
C LEU A 140 66.59 -16.53 29.41
N SER A 141 67.33 -17.55 29.86
CA SER A 141 66.84 -18.57 30.81
C SER A 141 66.36 -17.99 32.15
N VAL A 142 66.78 -16.77 32.50
CA VAL A 142 66.34 -16.06 33.72
C VAL A 142 65.48 -14.82 33.44
N ALA A 143 65.31 -14.44 32.17
CA ALA A 143 64.47 -13.32 31.79
C ALA A 143 62.99 -13.73 31.82
N THR A 144 62.13 -12.85 32.31
CA THR A 144 60.67 -13.07 32.33
C THR A 144 59.92 -12.12 31.41
N SER A 145 60.58 -11.13 30.82
CA SER A 145 59.96 -10.10 29.97
C SER A 145 60.91 -9.56 28.90
N CYS A 146 60.37 -9.45 27.68
CA CYS A 146 60.98 -8.76 26.53
C CYS A 146 60.19 -7.49 26.15
N GLN A 147 59.49 -6.90 27.12
CA GLN A 147 58.62 -5.75 26.87
C GLN A 147 59.38 -4.60 26.20
N ARG A 148 58.92 -4.13 25.03
CA ARG A 148 59.52 -3.01 24.27
C ARG A 148 60.97 -3.23 23.81
N MET A 149 61.48 -4.47 23.77
CA MET A 149 62.88 -4.79 23.41
C MET A 149 63.34 -4.29 22.02
N PHE A 150 62.44 -4.15 21.06
CA PHE A 150 62.76 -3.65 19.72
C PHE A 150 61.75 -2.60 19.27
N ARG A 151 61.12 -1.92 20.25
CA ARG A 151 60.15 -0.89 19.94
C ARG A 151 60.83 0.26 19.19
N ASN A 152 60.29 0.67 18.05
CA ASN A 152 60.84 1.65 17.12
C ASN A 152 62.22 1.25 16.53
N ALA A 153 62.65 -0.01 16.62
CA ALA A 153 63.89 -0.47 15.98
C ALA A 153 63.62 -0.77 14.49
N SER A 154 63.42 0.29 13.70
CA SER A 154 62.91 0.20 12.32
C SER A 154 63.78 -0.60 11.35
N SER A 155 65.07 -0.80 11.64
CA SER A 155 66.02 -1.58 10.80
C SER A 155 66.31 -3.00 11.31
N ILE A 156 65.70 -3.44 12.42
CA ILE A 156 66.12 -4.68 13.11
C ILE A 156 66.02 -5.95 12.24
N GLY A 157 65.15 -5.97 11.24
CA GLY A 157 65.01 -7.06 10.27
C GLY A 157 65.94 -7.01 9.06
N ASN A 158 66.83 -6.01 8.95
CA ASN A 158 67.73 -5.85 7.80
C ASN A 158 69.13 -6.49 8.00
N GLY A 159 69.32 -7.25 9.08
CA GLY A 159 70.62 -7.80 9.46
C GLY A 159 71.04 -9.06 8.71
N LEU A 160 72.26 -9.54 8.99
CA LEU A 160 72.80 -10.79 8.43
C LEU A 160 72.38 -12.04 9.23
N ALA A 161 71.82 -11.88 10.43
CA ALA A 161 71.55 -12.99 11.34
C ALA A 161 70.38 -13.87 10.87
N THR A 162 70.63 -15.18 10.76
CA THR A 162 69.64 -16.21 10.45
C THR A 162 69.10 -16.95 11.68
N ASN A 163 69.49 -16.56 12.90
CA ASN A 163 69.30 -17.36 14.13
C ASN A 163 68.18 -16.86 15.07
N TRP A 164 67.19 -16.11 14.57
CA TRP A 164 66.02 -15.71 15.36
C TRP A 164 65.23 -16.89 15.93
N THR A 165 65.17 -18.01 15.20
CA THR A 165 64.46 -19.24 15.59
C THR A 165 65.06 -19.95 16.82
N ASN A 166 66.35 -19.73 17.12
CA ASN A 166 67.08 -20.44 18.17
C ASN A 166 67.01 -19.77 19.56
N TRP A 167 66.23 -18.70 19.72
CA TRP A 167 66.08 -18.02 21.01
C TRP A 167 65.21 -18.86 21.97
N ASP A 168 65.71 -19.15 23.17
CA ASP A 168 64.90 -19.77 24.22
C ASP A 168 64.04 -18.71 24.94
N VAL A 169 62.77 -18.60 24.55
CA VAL A 169 61.80 -17.68 25.17
C VAL A 169 60.86 -18.38 26.16
N SER A 170 61.17 -19.61 26.59
CA SER A 170 60.26 -20.45 27.39
C SER A 170 59.88 -19.87 28.77
N ASN A 171 60.71 -18.99 29.33
CA ASN A 171 60.45 -18.30 30.60
C ASN A 171 59.83 -16.91 30.44
N ILE A 172 59.66 -16.43 29.20
CA ILE A 172 59.08 -15.11 28.94
C ILE A 172 57.57 -15.16 29.15
N THR A 173 57.08 -14.28 30.02
CA THR A 173 55.66 -14.14 30.34
C THR A 173 55.01 -12.93 29.66
N SER A 174 55.80 -11.95 29.22
CA SER A 174 55.32 -10.74 28.53
C SER A 174 56.18 -10.39 27.31
N MET A 175 55.53 -10.31 26.15
CA MET A 175 56.10 -9.84 24.87
C MET A 175 55.48 -8.49 24.44
N THR A 176 54.93 -7.76 25.41
CA THR A 176 54.21 -6.50 25.17
C THR A 176 55.08 -5.52 24.38
N GLN A 177 54.58 -5.04 23.24
CA GLN A 177 55.26 -4.06 22.38
C GLN A 177 56.67 -4.46 21.89
N MET A 178 57.03 -5.76 21.89
CA MET A 178 58.40 -6.19 21.60
C MET A 178 58.90 -5.67 20.25
N PHE A 179 58.11 -5.79 19.17
CA PHE A 179 58.45 -5.34 17.80
C PHE A 179 57.56 -4.19 17.34
N ARG A 180 57.01 -3.42 18.29
CA ARG A 180 56.15 -2.29 17.93
C ARG A 180 56.94 -1.28 17.10
N ASP A 181 56.41 -0.89 15.94
CA ASP A 181 56.99 0.07 15.01
C ASP A 181 58.38 -0.38 14.47
N ALA A 182 58.70 -1.68 14.55
CA ALA A 182 59.87 -2.30 13.92
C ALA A 182 59.59 -2.59 12.44
N SER A 183 59.51 -1.53 11.63
CA SER A 183 58.91 -1.57 10.29
C SER A 183 59.56 -2.53 9.28
N SER A 184 60.85 -2.86 9.41
CA SER A 184 61.54 -3.85 8.54
C SER A 184 61.46 -5.29 9.03
N PHE A 185 60.97 -5.53 10.25
CA PHE A 185 61.05 -6.85 10.87
C PHE A 185 60.10 -7.85 10.21
N ASN A 186 60.64 -8.98 9.71
CA ASN A 186 59.88 -10.02 9.00
C ASN A 186 60.51 -11.42 9.15
N GLU A 187 60.95 -11.75 10.36
CA GLU A 187 61.71 -12.98 10.62
C GLU A 187 60.80 -14.16 10.99
N ASP A 188 61.26 -15.39 10.72
CA ASP A 188 60.59 -16.61 11.16
C ASP A 188 60.77 -16.81 12.67
N LEU A 189 59.66 -16.95 13.39
CA LEU A 189 59.61 -17.12 14.86
C LEU A 189 58.87 -18.41 15.26
N ASN A 190 58.65 -19.32 14.32
CA ASN A 190 57.77 -20.46 14.50
C ASN A 190 58.23 -21.39 15.64
N ASP A 191 59.55 -21.54 15.81
CA ASP A 191 60.16 -22.44 16.81
C ASP A 191 60.20 -21.89 18.25
N TRP A 192 59.70 -20.66 18.46
CA TRP A 192 59.64 -20.07 19.80
C TRP A 192 58.65 -20.80 20.72
N ASN A 193 59.12 -21.21 21.90
CA ASN A 193 58.25 -21.75 22.94
C ASN A 193 57.52 -20.63 23.71
N THR A 194 56.32 -20.29 23.27
CA THR A 194 55.51 -19.22 23.88
C THR A 194 54.57 -19.70 25.01
N ALA A 195 54.72 -20.93 25.51
CA ALA A 195 53.74 -21.53 26.43
C ALA A 195 53.55 -20.76 27.76
N SER A 196 54.55 -19.97 28.17
CA SER A 196 54.49 -19.13 29.40
C SER A 196 53.96 -17.71 29.15
N VAL A 197 53.77 -17.31 27.89
CA VAL A 197 53.39 -15.94 27.55
C VAL A 197 51.92 -15.70 27.91
N THR A 198 51.65 -14.63 28.66
CA THR A 198 50.31 -14.23 29.08
C THR A 198 49.83 -12.94 28.41
N ASN A 199 50.75 -12.11 27.89
CA ASN A 199 50.45 -10.81 27.28
C ASN A 199 51.27 -10.59 25.99
N MET A 200 50.56 -10.48 24.86
CA MET A 200 51.12 -10.20 23.53
C MET A 200 50.64 -8.84 22.97
N SER A 201 50.09 -7.97 23.83
CA SER A 201 49.50 -6.72 23.38
C SER A 201 50.51 -5.83 22.64
N ASN A 202 50.07 -5.26 21.52
CA ASN A 202 50.87 -4.40 20.63
C ASN A 202 52.17 -5.02 20.11
N MET A 203 52.38 -6.34 20.18
CA MET A 203 53.68 -6.96 19.88
C MET A 203 54.23 -6.58 18.49
N PHE A 204 53.40 -6.59 17.45
CA PHE A 204 53.75 -6.26 16.07
C PHE A 204 53.03 -5.01 15.56
N ARG A 205 52.52 -4.16 16.46
CA ARG A 205 51.83 -2.93 16.07
C ARG A 205 52.77 -2.07 15.21
N GLY A 206 52.38 -1.70 13.99
CA GLY A 206 53.19 -0.87 13.09
C GLY A 206 54.40 -1.58 12.48
N ALA A 207 54.58 -2.89 12.68
CA ALA A 207 55.59 -3.68 12.00
C ALA A 207 55.12 -3.99 10.57
N THR A 208 55.17 -3.00 9.69
CA THR A 208 54.52 -3.02 8.37
C THR A 208 55.02 -4.14 7.45
N ALA A 209 56.30 -4.52 7.54
CA ALA A 209 56.87 -5.64 6.78
C ALA A 209 56.52 -7.03 7.35
N PHE A 210 56.03 -7.11 8.59
CA PHE A 210 55.92 -8.38 9.30
C PHE A 210 54.88 -9.31 8.69
N ASN A 211 55.36 -10.47 8.25
CA ASN A 211 54.60 -11.63 7.81
C ASN A 211 55.39 -12.93 8.13
N GLY A 212 56.22 -12.90 9.17
CA GLY A 212 57.03 -14.04 9.60
C GLY A 212 56.17 -15.14 10.22
N ASN A 213 56.56 -16.41 10.04
CA ASN A 213 55.77 -17.55 10.49
C ASN A 213 55.69 -17.61 12.03
N ILE A 214 54.46 -17.77 12.54
CA ILE A 214 54.11 -17.85 13.98
C ILE A 214 53.02 -18.90 14.23
N ALA A 215 52.81 -19.82 13.28
CA ALA A 215 51.67 -20.72 13.30
C ALA A 215 51.71 -21.71 14.48
N SER A 216 52.89 -22.16 14.92
CA SER A 216 53.02 -23.13 16.03
C SER A 216 53.11 -22.54 17.43
N TRP A 217 52.87 -21.24 17.59
CA TRP A 217 52.86 -20.63 18.92
C TRP A 217 51.78 -21.23 19.83
N ASN A 218 52.15 -21.52 21.07
CA ASN A 218 51.21 -21.90 22.12
C ASN A 218 50.65 -20.65 22.78
N THR A 219 49.38 -20.34 22.53
CA THR A 219 48.69 -19.16 23.06
C THR A 219 47.75 -19.48 24.23
N THR A 220 47.81 -20.68 24.80
CA THR A 220 46.83 -21.17 25.80
C THR A 220 46.71 -20.29 27.05
N LEU A 221 47.80 -19.64 27.47
CA LEU A 221 47.83 -18.74 28.63
C LEU A 221 47.68 -17.25 28.26
N VAL A 222 47.60 -16.91 26.97
CA VAL A 222 47.52 -15.51 26.54
C VAL A 222 46.13 -14.97 26.87
N THR A 223 46.10 -13.89 27.66
CA THR A 223 44.85 -13.24 28.10
C THR A 223 44.58 -11.91 27.38
N ASN A 224 45.60 -11.31 26.75
CA ASN A 224 45.52 -10.00 26.12
C ASN A 224 46.27 -9.97 24.77
N MET A 225 45.51 -9.72 23.70
CA MET A 225 46.00 -9.58 22.31
C MET A 225 45.68 -8.20 21.70
N VAL A 226 45.34 -7.21 22.52
CA VAL A 226 44.96 -5.86 22.06
C VAL A 226 46.05 -5.27 21.15
N ARG A 227 45.64 -4.78 19.97
CA ARG A 227 46.51 -4.15 18.97
C ARG A 227 47.69 -5.00 18.49
N MET A 228 47.68 -6.33 18.67
CA MET A 228 48.85 -7.18 18.38
C MET A 228 49.40 -6.97 16.96
N PHE A 229 48.53 -6.87 15.95
CA PHE A 229 48.87 -6.66 14.54
C PHE A 229 48.34 -5.33 13.98
N ASN A 230 48.04 -4.35 14.83
CA ASN A 230 47.51 -3.07 14.34
C ASN A 230 48.54 -2.37 13.43
N GLY A 231 48.20 -2.15 12.16
CA GLY A 231 49.10 -1.56 11.16
C GLY A 231 50.22 -2.49 10.67
N ALA A 232 50.15 -3.79 10.97
CA ALA A 232 51.02 -4.79 10.35
C ALA A 232 50.49 -5.11 8.94
N THR A 233 50.65 -4.18 8.00
CA THR A 233 49.97 -4.17 6.70
C THR A 233 50.21 -5.43 5.86
N ASN A 234 51.39 -6.05 5.97
CA ASN A 234 51.73 -7.26 5.22
C ASN A 234 51.34 -8.57 5.91
N PHE A 235 50.87 -8.53 7.16
CA PHE A 235 50.61 -9.72 7.95
C PHE A 235 49.42 -10.53 7.38
N ASN A 236 49.67 -11.78 7.05
CA ASN A 236 48.65 -12.71 6.53
C ASN A 236 48.99 -14.19 6.84
N GLN A 237 49.66 -14.45 7.97
CA GLN A 237 50.03 -15.81 8.37
C GLN A 237 48.86 -16.60 8.94
N ASN A 238 48.83 -17.91 8.67
CA ASN A 238 47.78 -18.81 9.15
C ASN A 238 47.90 -19.03 10.66
N ILE A 239 47.01 -18.38 11.40
CA ILE A 239 46.89 -18.42 12.86
C ILE A 239 45.57 -19.08 13.31
N GLY A 240 44.87 -19.78 12.41
CA GLY A 240 43.60 -20.44 12.73
C GLY A 240 43.73 -21.54 13.80
N GLY A 241 44.94 -22.08 14.01
CA GLY A 241 45.22 -23.13 15.00
C GLY A 241 45.52 -22.63 16.42
N TRP A 242 45.49 -21.31 16.68
CA TRP A 242 45.78 -20.76 17.99
C TRP A 242 44.68 -21.05 19.02
N SER A 243 45.10 -21.31 20.27
CA SER A 243 44.21 -21.47 21.42
C SER A 243 43.86 -20.09 22.00
N THR A 244 42.65 -19.59 21.76
CA THR A 244 42.23 -18.24 22.20
C THR A 244 41.30 -18.21 23.42
N GLY A 245 40.99 -19.38 24.01
CA GLY A 245 39.97 -19.50 25.07
C GLY A 245 40.24 -18.71 26.35
N ALA A 246 41.49 -18.30 26.62
CA ALA A 246 41.85 -17.45 27.76
C ALA A 246 41.85 -15.94 27.45
N VAL A 247 41.70 -15.57 26.18
CA VAL A 247 41.78 -14.17 25.75
C VAL A 247 40.53 -13.42 26.20
N THR A 248 40.74 -12.29 26.87
CA THR A 248 39.67 -11.43 27.40
C THR A 248 39.45 -10.16 26.58
N SER A 249 40.42 -9.77 25.74
CA SER A 249 40.32 -8.59 24.89
C SER A 249 41.11 -8.76 23.59
N MET A 250 40.43 -8.49 22.47
CA MET A 250 40.97 -8.53 21.09
C MET A 250 40.78 -7.19 20.37
N GLY A 251 40.46 -6.11 21.10
CA GLY A 251 40.26 -4.79 20.52
C GLY A 251 41.44 -4.37 19.64
N PHE A 252 41.13 -3.82 18.46
CA PHE A 252 42.08 -3.31 17.46
C PHE A 252 43.09 -4.34 16.94
N MET A 253 42.92 -5.65 17.17
CA MET A 253 43.96 -6.66 16.94
C MET A 253 44.50 -6.63 15.50
N PHE A 254 43.63 -6.52 14.50
CA PHE A 254 43.94 -6.49 13.07
C PHE A 254 43.60 -5.15 12.41
N ARG A 255 43.41 -4.08 13.18
CA ARG A 255 43.10 -2.77 12.60
C ARG A 255 44.23 -2.36 11.65
N ASP A 256 43.90 -1.92 10.44
CA ASP A 256 44.86 -1.56 9.38
C ASP A 256 45.80 -2.70 8.93
N ALA A 257 45.51 -3.97 9.28
CA ALA A 257 46.23 -5.14 8.74
C ALA A 257 45.67 -5.48 7.35
N THR A 258 45.99 -4.63 6.37
CA THR A 258 45.32 -4.60 5.06
C THR A 258 45.35 -5.91 4.27
N ASN A 259 46.36 -6.76 4.47
CA ASN A 259 46.50 -8.04 3.77
C ASN A 259 45.94 -9.24 4.54
N PHE A 260 45.51 -9.07 5.79
CA PHE A 260 45.06 -10.19 6.62
C PHE A 260 43.72 -10.75 6.11
N ASN A 261 43.69 -12.03 5.75
CA ASN A 261 42.49 -12.71 5.28
C ASN A 261 42.53 -14.23 5.58
N GLN A 262 43.08 -14.62 6.73
CA GLN A 262 43.19 -16.03 7.12
C GLN A 262 41.95 -16.51 7.89
N ASN A 263 41.59 -17.78 7.68
CA ASN A 263 40.48 -18.41 8.38
C ASN A 263 40.78 -18.54 9.88
N ILE A 264 39.94 -17.90 10.69
CA ILE A 264 39.99 -17.88 12.16
C ILE A 264 38.64 -18.29 12.78
N ASP A 265 37.76 -18.94 12.01
CA ASP A 265 36.44 -19.39 12.47
C ASP A 265 36.58 -20.36 13.67
N GLY A 266 37.66 -21.16 13.71
CA GLY A 266 37.94 -22.12 14.78
C GLY A 266 38.36 -21.52 16.14
N TRP A 267 38.49 -20.20 16.25
CA TRP A 267 38.86 -19.55 17.51
C TRP A 267 37.75 -19.63 18.56
N ILE A 268 38.14 -19.90 19.81
CA ILE A 268 37.24 -19.89 20.96
C ILE A 268 37.26 -18.48 21.57
N VAL A 269 36.17 -17.73 21.41
CA VAL A 269 36.08 -16.32 21.85
C VAL A 269 35.13 -16.10 23.04
N THR A 270 34.70 -17.18 23.71
CA THR A 270 33.71 -17.13 24.81
C THR A 270 34.11 -16.26 26.00
N SER A 271 35.41 -15.99 26.19
CA SER A 271 35.92 -15.15 27.29
C SER A 271 36.21 -13.70 26.89
N VAL A 272 36.05 -13.36 25.61
CA VAL A 272 36.36 -12.03 25.09
C VAL A 272 35.24 -11.06 25.46
N GLY A 273 35.59 -9.99 26.20
CA GLY A 273 34.65 -8.94 26.57
C GLY A 273 34.66 -7.73 25.63
N ASN A 274 35.72 -7.55 24.83
CA ASN A 274 35.88 -6.40 23.92
C ASN A 274 36.52 -6.80 22.58
N MET A 275 35.84 -6.46 21.47
CA MET A 275 36.25 -6.67 20.08
C MET A 275 36.21 -5.36 19.25
N ASP A 276 36.27 -4.19 19.90
CA ASP A 276 36.20 -2.90 19.23
C ASP A 276 37.29 -2.72 18.17
N GLU A 277 36.93 -2.21 16.99
CA GLU A 277 37.83 -1.96 15.86
C GLU A 277 38.69 -3.16 15.42
N MET A 278 38.34 -4.41 15.76
CA MET A 278 39.22 -5.57 15.57
C MET A 278 39.73 -5.72 14.13
N PHE A 279 38.88 -5.50 13.12
CA PHE A 279 39.20 -5.60 11.69
C PHE A 279 39.04 -4.27 10.95
N ARG A 280 38.96 -3.13 11.65
CA ARG A 280 38.78 -1.83 11.00
C ARG A 280 39.91 -1.58 9.98
N ASN A 281 39.56 -1.20 8.75
CA ASN A 281 40.48 -1.03 7.61
C ASN A 281 41.30 -2.29 7.24
N ALA A 282 40.90 -3.50 7.67
CA ALA A 282 41.48 -4.74 7.16
C ALA A 282 40.89 -5.04 5.77
N THR A 283 41.37 -4.31 4.75
CA THR A 283 40.76 -4.24 3.42
C THR A 283 40.73 -5.54 2.62
N SER A 284 41.39 -6.61 3.10
CA SER A 284 41.31 -7.95 2.50
C SER A 284 40.44 -8.93 3.30
N PHE A 285 40.04 -8.59 4.52
CA PHE A 285 39.41 -9.55 5.43
C PHE A 285 37.94 -9.82 5.05
N ASN A 286 37.64 -11.08 4.69
CA ASN A 286 36.31 -11.53 4.31
C ASN A 286 36.10 -13.03 4.62
N GLN A 287 36.49 -13.48 5.82
CA GLN A 287 36.36 -14.87 6.23
C GLN A 287 35.07 -15.11 7.03
N ASP A 288 34.54 -16.32 6.98
CA ASP A 288 33.44 -16.75 7.84
C ASP A 288 33.86 -16.78 9.31
N LEU A 289 32.94 -16.38 10.22
CA LEU A 289 33.15 -16.34 11.67
C LEU A 289 31.97 -16.98 12.42
N ASN A 290 31.22 -17.84 11.75
CA ASN A 290 29.96 -18.41 12.22
C ASN A 290 30.12 -19.39 13.41
N SER A 291 31.33 -19.81 13.75
CA SER A 291 31.57 -20.67 14.91
C SER A 291 31.82 -19.88 16.21
N TRP A 292 31.94 -18.55 16.13
CA TRP A 292 32.22 -17.71 17.29
C TRP A 292 31.02 -17.57 18.22
N ASN A 293 31.23 -17.85 19.50
CA ASN A 293 30.26 -17.53 20.55
C ASN A 293 30.57 -16.16 21.17
N VAL A 294 29.80 -15.16 20.76
CA VAL A 294 29.98 -13.74 21.13
C VAL A 294 29.11 -13.27 22.31
N ALA A 295 28.47 -14.18 23.04
CA ALA A 295 27.48 -13.83 24.06
C ALA A 295 28.01 -12.94 25.20
N ASN A 296 29.33 -13.01 25.49
CA ASN A 296 29.98 -12.24 26.56
C ASN A 296 30.66 -10.94 26.06
N VAL A 297 30.63 -10.66 24.76
CA VAL A 297 31.21 -9.44 24.20
C VAL A 297 30.32 -8.26 24.56
N SER A 298 30.90 -7.20 25.12
CA SER A 298 30.19 -5.99 25.53
C SER A 298 30.30 -4.84 24.51
N ASN A 299 31.36 -4.82 23.71
CA ASN A 299 31.65 -3.77 22.74
C ASN A 299 32.14 -4.37 21.41
N MET A 300 31.43 -4.05 20.32
CA MET A 300 31.75 -4.41 18.94
C MET A 300 31.84 -3.17 18.02
N SER A 301 32.02 -1.98 18.60
CA SER A 301 32.05 -0.73 17.83
C SER A 301 33.12 -0.76 16.74
N GLU A 302 32.76 -0.35 15.53
CA GLU A 302 33.65 -0.27 14.35
C GLU A 302 34.41 -1.56 13.99
N MET A 303 33.95 -2.74 14.44
CA MET A 303 34.67 -4.01 14.26
C MET A 303 35.04 -4.31 12.80
N PHE A 304 34.12 -4.08 11.86
CA PHE A 304 34.29 -4.33 10.41
C PHE A 304 34.28 -3.04 9.59
N ARG A 305 34.58 -1.89 10.22
CA ARG A 305 34.54 -0.60 9.51
C ARG A 305 35.53 -0.56 8.34
N ASN A 306 35.07 -0.15 7.16
CA ASN A 306 35.84 -0.03 5.93
C ASN A 306 36.55 -1.36 5.56
N THR A 307 35.77 -2.44 5.49
CA THR A 307 36.21 -3.79 5.09
C THR A 307 35.33 -4.32 3.96
N PRO A 308 35.80 -5.28 3.13
CA PRO A 308 34.93 -5.96 2.16
C PRO A 308 34.05 -7.05 2.81
N PHE A 309 33.96 -7.07 4.14
CA PHE A 309 33.42 -8.18 4.91
C PHE A 309 31.96 -8.50 4.55
N ASN A 310 31.74 -9.75 4.20
CA ASN A 310 30.45 -10.39 3.94
C ASN A 310 30.52 -11.89 4.31
N GLY A 311 31.43 -12.27 5.23
CA GLY A 311 31.56 -13.64 5.76
C GLY A 311 30.42 -13.98 6.71
N ASN A 312 30.05 -15.25 6.80
CA ASN A 312 28.88 -15.70 7.56
C ASN A 312 29.04 -15.46 9.07
N ILE A 313 28.04 -14.79 9.66
CA ILE A 313 27.91 -14.48 11.10
C ILE A 313 26.46 -14.72 11.61
N SER A 314 25.68 -15.50 10.88
CA SER A 314 24.24 -15.69 11.13
C SER A 314 23.93 -16.43 12.44
N SER A 315 24.88 -17.20 12.98
CA SER A 315 24.74 -17.92 14.25
C SER A 315 25.01 -17.08 15.50
N TRP A 316 25.51 -15.85 15.34
CA TRP A 316 25.93 -15.04 16.48
C TRP A 316 24.76 -14.70 17.40
N THR A 317 25.01 -14.75 18.71
CA THR A 317 24.04 -14.38 19.75
C THR A 317 24.65 -13.29 20.64
N PRO A 318 24.63 -12.00 20.22
CA PRO A 318 25.31 -10.89 20.91
C PRO A 318 24.60 -10.43 22.19
N LEU A 319 24.41 -11.33 23.15
CA LEU A 319 23.59 -11.14 24.35
C LEU A 319 24.03 -9.97 25.25
N SER A 320 25.33 -9.76 25.41
CA SER A 320 25.89 -8.73 26.32
C SER A 320 26.32 -7.43 25.61
N VAL A 321 26.15 -7.34 24.29
CA VAL A 321 26.67 -6.19 23.53
C VAL A 321 25.84 -4.96 23.87
N THR A 322 26.53 -3.90 24.29
CA THR A 322 25.91 -2.59 24.58
C THR A 322 26.20 -1.56 23.50
N ASN A 323 27.32 -1.70 22.79
CA ASN A 323 27.77 -0.77 21.75
C ASN A 323 28.07 -1.49 20.43
N MET A 324 27.27 -1.18 19.40
CA MET A 324 27.45 -1.63 18.01
C MET A 324 27.73 -0.46 17.06
N SER A 325 28.12 0.71 17.59
CA SER A 325 28.30 1.92 16.77
C SER A 325 29.32 1.68 15.66
N GLY A 326 28.93 1.92 14.41
CA GLY A 326 29.80 1.83 13.24
C GLY A 326 30.27 0.42 12.89
N MET A 327 29.69 -0.64 13.44
CA MET A 327 30.19 -2.02 13.28
C MET A 327 30.43 -2.41 11.81
N PHE A 328 29.51 -2.05 10.89
CA PHE A 328 29.61 -2.29 9.45
C PHE A 328 29.72 -0.99 8.64
N ARG A 329 30.19 0.09 9.27
CA ARG A 329 30.37 1.38 8.60
C ARG A 329 31.32 1.23 7.40
N GLU A 330 30.93 1.69 6.23
CA GLU A 330 31.71 1.61 4.98
C GLU A 330 32.01 0.15 4.54
N ALA A 331 31.31 -0.86 5.08
CA ALA A 331 31.36 -2.24 4.61
C ALA A 331 30.40 -2.43 3.43
N THR A 332 30.76 -1.91 2.26
CA THR A 332 29.86 -1.73 1.11
C THR A 332 29.25 -3.02 0.56
N ASN A 333 29.90 -4.17 0.76
CA ASN A 333 29.45 -5.50 0.30
C ASN A 333 28.65 -6.28 1.37
N PHE A 334 28.53 -5.77 2.59
CA PHE A 334 27.92 -6.51 3.70
C PHE A 334 26.42 -6.67 3.47
N ASN A 335 25.93 -7.93 3.44
CA ASN A 335 24.51 -8.27 3.29
C ASN A 335 24.16 -9.62 3.94
N GLN A 336 24.79 -9.95 5.08
CA GLN A 336 24.56 -11.23 5.77
C GLN A 336 23.32 -11.21 6.65
N ASN A 337 22.61 -12.34 6.72
CA ASN A 337 21.41 -12.48 7.56
C ASN A 337 21.76 -12.41 9.05
N ILE A 338 21.35 -11.30 9.67
CA ILE A 338 21.55 -10.99 11.10
C ILE A 338 20.21 -10.78 11.83
N GLY A 339 19.08 -11.17 11.22
CA GLY A 339 17.75 -10.99 11.82
C GLY A 339 17.55 -11.79 13.11
N SER A 340 18.31 -12.88 13.30
CA SER A 340 18.27 -13.75 14.49
C SER A 340 19.04 -13.19 15.71
N TRP A 341 19.74 -12.07 15.57
CA TRP A 341 20.58 -11.53 16.62
C TRP A 341 19.78 -11.04 17.84
N ILE A 342 20.29 -11.34 19.04
CA ILE A 342 19.73 -10.83 20.30
C ILE A 342 20.37 -9.49 20.62
N VAL A 343 19.68 -8.39 20.31
CA VAL A 343 20.17 -7.01 20.51
C VAL A 343 19.57 -6.32 21.76
N THR A 344 19.00 -7.09 22.69
CA THR A 344 18.25 -6.56 23.85
C THR A 344 19.06 -5.66 24.79
N SER A 345 20.39 -5.80 24.82
CA SER A 345 21.27 -5.00 25.69
C SER A 345 21.92 -3.82 24.96
N VAL A 346 21.71 -3.69 23.65
CA VAL A 346 22.32 -2.65 22.83
C VAL A 346 21.70 -1.30 23.17
N THR A 347 22.53 -0.31 23.46
CA THR A 347 22.11 1.07 23.73
C THR A 347 22.54 2.04 22.63
N ASN A 348 23.56 1.69 21.84
CA ASN A 348 24.13 2.53 20.79
C ASN A 348 24.30 1.77 19.47
N MET A 349 23.55 2.19 18.44
CA MET A 349 23.61 1.70 17.05
C MET A 349 24.04 2.80 16.07
N ASN A 350 24.65 3.88 16.56
CA ASN A 350 25.10 4.99 15.74
C ASN A 350 25.93 4.53 14.54
N SER A 351 25.57 4.96 13.34
CA SER A 351 26.30 4.67 12.10
C SER A 351 26.52 3.18 11.78
N MET A 352 25.77 2.25 12.38
CA MET A 352 26.04 0.80 12.27
C MET A 352 26.17 0.32 10.82
N PHE A 353 25.30 0.79 9.91
CA PHE A 353 25.27 0.49 8.49
C PHE A 353 25.55 1.71 7.60
N PHE A 354 26.21 2.74 8.15
CA PHE A 354 26.59 3.93 7.35
C PHE A 354 27.41 3.49 6.14
N ASN A 355 26.98 3.83 4.93
CA ASN A 355 27.62 3.45 3.66
C ASN A 355 27.75 1.91 3.44
N ALA A 356 26.89 1.10 4.07
CA ALA A 356 26.74 -0.32 3.76
C ALA A 356 25.76 -0.50 2.58
N VAL A 357 26.19 -0.05 1.40
CA VAL A 357 25.38 0.12 0.18
C VAL A 357 24.54 -1.12 -0.19
N SER A 358 25.09 -2.33 0.00
CA SER A 358 24.43 -3.59 -0.36
C SER A 358 23.48 -4.16 0.72
N PHE A 359 23.45 -3.58 1.92
CA PHE A 359 22.71 -4.15 3.04
C PHE A 359 21.19 -4.01 2.87
N ASN A 360 20.47 -5.13 2.86
CA ASN A 360 19.01 -5.19 2.76
C ASN A 360 18.43 -6.46 3.42
N GLN A 361 18.97 -6.87 4.57
CA GLN A 361 18.50 -8.06 5.29
C GLN A 361 17.44 -7.70 6.33
N ASP A 362 16.47 -8.60 6.51
CA ASP A 362 15.40 -8.44 7.49
C ASP A 362 15.96 -8.37 8.92
N ILE A 363 15.67 -7.24 9.57
CA ILE A 363 16.01 -6.90 10.96
C ILE A 363 14.79 -6.36 11.71
N GLY A 364 13.57 -6.54 11.16
CA GLY A 364 12.33 -6.07 11.78
C GLY A 364 12.06 -6.72 13.13
N GLY A 365 12.56 -7.96 13.34
CA GLY A 365 12.42 -8.73 14.57
C GLY A 365 13.35 -8.31 15.73
N TRP A 366 14.21 -7.30 15.56
CA TRP A 366 15.12 -6.84 16.61
C TRP A 366 14.38 -6.15 17.77
N ASN A 367 14.75 -6.51 19.00
CA ASN A 367 14.25 -5.82 20.20
C ASN A 367 15.13 -4.59 20.51
N THR A 368 14.69 -3.42 20.06
CA THR A 368 15.40 -2.13 20.21
C THR A 368 15.04 -1.35 21.47
N LEU A 369 14.34 -1.94 22.45
CA LEU A 369 13.80 -1.25 23.64
C LEU A 369 14.82 -0.36 24.38
N ASN A 370 16.08 -0.78 24.47
CA ASN A 370 17.13 -0.08 25.20
C ASN A 370 17.99 0.84 24.32
N VAL A 371 17.74 0.90 23.01
CA VAL A 371 18.53 1.71 22.08
C VAL A 371 18.21 3.19 22.28
N THR A 372 19.24 3.99 22.53
CA THR A 372 19.12 5.44 22.77
C THR A 372 19.66 6.29 21.62
N ASN A 373 20.54 5.72 20.78
CA ASN A 373 21.19 6.43 19.67
C ASN A 373 21.16 5.58 18.39
N MET A 374 20.43 6.06 17.38
CA MET A 374 20.31 5.49 16.04
C MET A 374 20.83 6.45 14.95
N ALA A 375 21.54 7.52 15.33
CA ALA A 375 21.96 8.55 14.39
C ALA A 375 22.85 7.96 13.28
N ASN A 376 22.59 8.36 12.04
CA ASN A 376 23.26 7.89 10.82
C ASN A 376 23.24 6.36 10.57
N MET A 377 22.38 5.59 11.24
CA MET A 377 22.42 4.12 11.19
C MET A 377 22.38 3.56 9.77
N PHE A 378 21.51 4.08 8.89
CA PHE A 378 21.35 3.65 7.48
C PHE A 378 21.77 4.73 6.48
N ARG A 379 22.58 5.71 6.90
CA ARG A 379 23.00 6.78 6.00
C ARG A 379 23.80 6.20 4.84
N ASN A 380 23.38 6.48 3.60
CA ASN A 380 23.95 5.92 2.37
C ASN A 380 23.90 4.38 2.28
N ALA A 381 22.96 3.73 2.97
CA ALA A 381 22.62 2.32 2.77
C ALA A 381 21.56 2.21 1.66
N SER A 382 21.95 2.53 0.43
CA SER A 382 21.02 2.80 -0.69
C SER A 382 20.09 1.64 -1.06
N SER A 383 20.43 0.39 -0.71
CA SER A 383 19.59 -0.78 -0.99
C SER A 383 18.59 -1.11 0.13
N PHE A 384 18.71 -0.49 1.31
CA PHE A 384 17.94 -0.89 2.48
C PHE A 384 16.47 -0.44 2.36
N ASN A 385 15.54 -1.39 2.39
CA ASN A 385 14.10 -1.14 2.36
C ASN A 385 13.31 -2.24 3.11
N GLN A 386 13.83 -2.70 4.25
CA GLN A 386 13.17 -3.74 5.06
C GLN A 386 12.24 -3.12 6.10
N ASP A 387 11.12 -3.81 6.37
CA ASP A 387 10.13 -3.40 7.36
C ASP A 387 10.75 -3.35 8.76
N ILE A 388 10.68 -2.16 9.37
CA ILE A 388 11.15 -1.85 10.73
C ILE A 388 10.05 -1.14 11.54
N SER A 389 8.79 -1.23 11.09
CA SER A 389 7.62 -0.67 11.77
C SER A 389 7.49 -1.19 13.22
N GLY A 390 7.91 -2.44 13.46
CA GLY A 390 7.84 -3.11 14.76
C GLY A 390 8.91 -2.71 15.79
N TRP A 391 9.86 -1.85 15.45
CA TRP A 391 10.90 -1.42 16.39
C TRP A 391 10.34 -0.57 17.55
N ASN A 392 10.85 -0.82 18.75
CA ASN A 392 10.57 0.05 19.90
C ASN A 392 11.58 1.20 19.94
N THR A 393 11.13 2.39 19.55
CA THR A 393 11.95 3.61 19.51
C THR A 393 11.77 4.50 20.75
N GLY A 394 11.00 4.06 21.75
CA GLY A 394 10.61 4.91 22.87
C GLY A 394 11.78 5.40 23.74
N ALA A 395 12.93 4.74 23.72
CA ALA A 395 14.14 5.18 24.42
C ALA A 395 15.10 6.02 23.55
N VAL A 396 14.83 6.14 22.24
CA VAL A 396 15.72 6.80 21.28
C VAL A 396 15.68 8.30 21.48
N THR A 397 16.87 8.91 21.54
CA THR A 397 17.05 10.36 21.70
C THR A 397 17.65 11.03 20.46
N LEU A 398 18.39 10.27 19.64
CA LEU A 398 19.10 10.76 18.46
C LEU A 398 18.79 9.90 17.23
N MET A 399 18.15 10.51 16.22
CA MET A 399 17.82 9.90 14.91
C MET A 399 18.40 10.70 13.73
N ASN A 400 19.23 11.71 14.00
CA ASN A 400 19.77 12.60 12.98
C ASN A 400 20.53 11.83 11.89
N GLY A 401 20.19 12.10 10.63
CA GLY A 401 20.78 11.45 9.46
C GLY A 401 20.47 9.97 9.29
N MET A 402 19.53 9.38 10.03
CA MET A 402 19.31 7.92 10.04
C MET A 402 19.11 7.31 8.64
N PHE A 403 18.32 7.97 7.77
CA PHE A 403 18.00 7.53 6.39
C PHE A 403 18.50 8.53 5.33
N ARG A 404 19.51 9.33 5.68
CA ARG A 404 20.11 10.26 4.72
C ARG A 404 20.75 9.48 3.56
N ASP A 405 20.54 9.88 2.31
CA ASP A 405 21.06 9.19 1.12
C ASP A 405 20.59 7.70 1.04
N ALA A 406 19.45 7.33 1.65
CA ALA A 406 18.90 5.97 1.61
C ALA A 406 17.85 5.82 0.49
N ASP A 407 18.34 5.71 -0.75
CA ASP A 407 17.55 5.84 -1.99
C ASP A 407 16.38 4.85 -2.19
N ALA A 408 16.35 3.74 -1.45
CA ALA A 408 15.28 2.74 -1.57
C ALA A 408 14.28 2.76 -0.40
N PHE A 409 14.58 3.46 0.70
CA PHE A 409 13.82 3.30 1.93
C PHE A 409 12.45 4.01 1.88
N ASN A 410 11.36 3.25 1.92
CA ASN A 410 9.98 3.74 1.94
C ASN A 410 9.05 2.85 2.78
N GLN A 411 9.50 2.40 3.96
CA GLN A 411 8.69 1.57 4.84
C GLN A 411 7.89 2.41 5.83
N ASP A 412 6.67 1.97 6.16
CA ASP A 412 5.79 2.64 7.12
C ASP A 412 6.43 2.62 8.52
N ILE A 413 6.80 3.81 8.98
CA ILE A 413 7.34 4.08 10.31
C ILE A 413 6.50 5.11 11.07
N GLY A 414 5.26 5.36 10.62
CA GLY A 414 4.33 6.30 11.26
C GLY A 414 3.99 5.91 12.70
N GLY A 415 4.04 4.61 13.01
CA GLY A 415 3.76 4.05 14.34
C GLY A 415 4.89 4.14 15.37
N TRP A 416 6.06 4.70 15.02
CA TRP A 416 7.17 4.83 15.96
C TRP A 416 6.88 5.78 17.13
N ASN A 417 7.32 5.40 18.33
CA ASN A 417 7.27 6.28 19.49
C ASN A 417 8.51 7.18 19.53
N THR A 418 8.34 8.45 19.17
CA THR A 418 9.42 9.44 19.08
C THR A 418 9.47 10.42 20.27
N ILE A 419 8.72 10.16 21.35
CA ILE A 419 8.56 11.10 22.50
C ILE A 419 9.89 11.58 23.09
N ASN A 420 10.93 10.76 23.10
CA ASN A 420 12.22 11.09 23.69
C ASN A 420 13.25 11.61 22.65
N VAL A 421 12.88 11.67 21.37
CA VAL A 421 13.78 12.13 20.30
C VAL A 421 13.99 13.63 20.44
N THR A 422 15.24 14.05 20.40
CA THR A 422 15.64 15.46 20.48
C THR A 422 16.24 15.99 19.19
N ASN A 423 16.73 15.11 18.30
CA ASN A 423 17.40 15.49 17.07
C ASN A 423 17.02 14.59 15.90
N MET A 424 16.36 15.18 14.90
CA MET A 424 15.94 14.58 13.63
C MET A 424 16.63 15.23 12.42
N GLY A 425 17.65 16.06 12.65
CA GLY A 425 18.33 16.80 11.60
C GLY A 425 18.85 15.88 10.48
N SER A 426 18.59 16.26 9.23
CA SER A 426 18.98 15.53 8.02
C SER A 426 18.44 14.09 7.92
N MET A 427 17.40 13.70 8.66
CA MET A 427 16.95 12.29 8.72
C MET A 427 16.64 11.67 7.36
N PHE A 428 16.01 12.40 6.44
CA PHE A 428 15.58 11.95 5.10
C PHE A 428 16.22 12.77 3.97
N ARG A 429 17.33 13.44 4.27
CA ARG A 429 18.03 14.29 3.30
C ARG A 429 18.56 13.44 2.14
N ASP A 430 18.49 14.00 0.93
CA ASP A 430 19.10 13.44 -0.29
C ASP A 430 18.63 11.99 -0.60
N ASN A 431 17.41 11.58 -0.20
CA ASN A 431 16.89 10.21 -0.38
C ASN A 431 16.16 9.94 -1.72
N ASN A 432 16.37 10.78 -2.72
CA ASN A 432 15.75 10.67 -4.05
C ASN A 432 14.20 10.60 -4.04
N ASN A 433 13.53 11.30 -3.12
CA ASN A 433 12.07 11.28 -2.92
C ASN A 433 11.49 9.88 -2.66
N ALA A 434 12.31 8.93 -2.21
CA ALA A 434 11.86 7.55 -1.99
C ALA A 434 10.92 7.44 -0.78
N PHE A 435 11.24 8.12 0.32
CA PHE A 435 10.43 8.09 1.53
C PHE A 435 9.22 9.01 1.40
N ASP A 436 8.03 8.41 1.37
CA ASP A 436 6.74 9.09 1.28
C ASP A 436 5.69 8.36 2.13
N GLN A 437 5.94 8.31 3.44
CA GLN A 437 5.03 7.71 4.43
C GLN A 437 4.47 8.77 5.39
N ASP A 438 3.28 8.53 5.93
CA ASP A 438 2.66 9.39 6.93
C ASP A 438 3.42 9.32 8.26
N ILE A 439 4.03 10.44 8.65
CA ILE A 439 4.72 10.63 9.93
C ILE A 439 4.07 11.75 10.78
N GLY A 440 2.85 12.15 10.45
CA GLY A 440 2.11 13.16 11.22
C GLY A 440 1.77 12.71 12.64
N GLY A 441 1.71 11.40 12.87
CA GLY A 441 1.52 10.81 14.20
C GLY A 441 2.74 10.86 15.14
N TRP A 442 3.93 11.24 14.64
CA TRP A 442 5.13 11.31 15.48
C TRP A 442 5.02 12.37 16.55
N ASN A 443 5.45 12.02 17.77
CA ASN A 443 5.61 13.01 18.82
C ASN A 443 6.93 13.78 18.63
N VAL A 444 6.82 15.09 18.41
CA VAL A 444 7.98 15.97 18.17
C VAL A 444 8.14 17.06 19.23
N SER A 445 7.40 16.97 20.35
CA SER A 445 7.40 18.01 21.40
C SER A 445 8.75 18.22 22.08
N ASN A 446 9.66 17.25 22.00
CA ASN A 446 11.02 17.31 22.55
C ASN A 446 12.11 17.53 21.50
N VAL A 447 11.76 17.60 20.21
CA VAL A 447 12.73 17.78 19.13
C VAL A 447 13.16 19.24 19.09
N THR A 448 14.47 19.46 19.11
CA THR A 448 15.11 20.79 19.08
C THR A 448 15.98 20.98 17.84
N ASN A 449 15.90 20.06 16.87
CA ASN A 449 16.67 20.13 15.64
C ASN A 449 16.02 19.34 14.49
N PHE A 450 15.45 20.08 13.53
CA PHE A 450 14.94 19.59 12.25
C PHE A 450 15.81 20.00 11.05
N THR A 451 17.02 20.50 11.32
CA THR A 451 17.88 21.11 10.30
C THR A 451 18.09 20.16 9.12
N ASN A 452 17.75 20.62 7.92
CA ASN A 452 17.91 19.90 6.66
C ASN A 452 17.18 18.54 6.57
N MET A 453 16.11 18.31 7.34
CA MET A 453 15.44 17.00 7.42
C MET A 453 15.10 16.39 6.05
N PHE A 454 14.53 17.18 5.13
CA PHE A 454 14.13 16.77 3.77
C PHE A 454 14.82 17.59 2.66
N VAL A 455 16.06 18.07 2.86
CA VAL A 455 16.80 18.73 1.76
C VAL A 455 16.93 17.76 0.58
N ASN A 456 16.63 18.22 -0.64
CA ASN A 456 16.59 17.40 -1.87
C ASN A 456 15.71 16.14 -1.75
N SER A 457 14.62 16.26 -1.00
CA SER A 457 13.58 15.27 -0.82
C SER A 457 12.21 15.97 -0.77
N ARG A 458 11.12 15.20 -0.87
CA ARG A 458 9.76 15.68 -0.62
C ARG A 458 8.87 14.55 -0.12
N LEU A 459 7.90 14.90 0.70
CA LEU A 459 6.70 14.12 0.93
C LEU A 459 5.65 14.50 -0.13
N SER A 460 4.74 13.58 -0.45
CA SER A 460 3.52 13.90 -1.17
C SER A 460 2.67 14.90 -0.40
N VAL A 461 1.79 15.59 -1.13
CA VAL A 461 0.87 16.59 -0.55
C VAL A 461 0.07 16.02 0.62
N SER A 462 -0.46 14.80 0.50
CA SER A 462 -1.25 14.17 1.55
C SER A 462 -0.44 13.92 2.83
N ASN A 463 0.77 13.35 2.69
CA ASN A 463 1.65 13.10 3.84
C ASN A 463 2.16 14.39 4.48
N TYR A 464 2.43 15.44 3.69
CA TYR A 464 2.84 16.72 4.26
C TYR A 464 1.69 17.47 4.94
N ASN A 465 0.48 17.40 4.38
CA ASN A 465 -0.74 17.89 5.04
C ASN A 465 -0.92 17.20 6.41
N ALA A 466 -0.85 15.86 6.44
CA ALA A 466 -0.95 15.08 7.68
C ALA A 466 0.14 15.45 8.71
N LEU A 467 1.39 15.65 8.25
CA LEU A 467 2.51 16.10 9.08
C LEU A 467 2.20 17.44 9.75
N LEU A 468 1.81 18.45 8.96
CA LEU A 468 1.52 19.79 9.49
C LEU A 468 0.39 19.76 10.50
N ILE A 469 -0.69 19.04 10.22
CA ILE A 469 -1.87 18.91 11.09
C ILE A 469 -1.50 18.19 12.39
N GLY A 470 -0.84 17.04 12.30
CA GLY A 470 -0.51 16.19 13.45
C GLY A 470 0.50 16.82 14.39
N TRP A 471 1.49 17.56 13.86
CA TRP A 471 2.49 18.24 14.69
C TRP A 471 1.94 19.50 15.36
N ASN A 472 1.10 20.28 14.67
CA ASN A 472 0.44 21.46 15.25
C ASN A 472 -0.49 21.11 16.43
N ALA A 473 -0.95 19.87 16.54
CA ALA A 473 -1.76 19.42 17.68
C ALA A 473 -0.96 19.22 18.98
N GLN A 474 0.37 19.40 18.96
CA GLN A 474 1.27 19.13 20.07
C GLN A 474 1.75 20.41 20.77
N SER A 475 2.39 20.29 21.92
CA SER A 475 3.12 21.39 22.56
C SER A 475 4.55 21.44 22.04
N LEU A 476 4.83 22.32 21.07
CA LEU A 476 6.09 22.34 20.32
C LEU A 476 7.19 23.15 21.01
N GLN A 477 8.45 22.86 20.69
CA GLN A 477 9.58 23.71 21.06
C GLN A 477 9.54 25.02 20.26
N PRO A 478 9.89 26.17 20.85
CA PRO A 478 9.79 27.46 20.16
C PRO A 478 10.99 27.72 19.23
N ASN A 479 10.76 28.47 18.14
CA ASN A 479 11.76 28.95 17.17
C ASN A 479 12.51 27.85 16.40
N GLU A 480 11.87 26.71 16.17
CA GLU A 480 12.45 25.65 15.35
C GLU A 480 12.38 25.97 13.85
N THR A 481 13.26 25.36 13.06
CA THR A 481 13.25 25.48 11.60
C THR A 481 13.05 24.11 10.96
N LEU A 482 11.88 23.87 10.37
CA LEU A 482 11.59 22.67 9.60
C LEU A 482 11.99 22.87 8.14
N HIS A 483 12.96 22.08 7.67
CA HIS A 483 13.27 21.99 6.25
C HIS A 483 12.54 20.80 5.63
N ALA A 484 11.34 21.04 5.09
CA ALA A 484 10.51 20.03 4.44
C ALA A 484 10.81 19.85 2.93
N GLY A 485 11.86 20.50 2.41
CA GLY A 485 12.34 20.23 1.06
C GLY A 485 11.47 20.92 0.02
N SER A 486 11.06 20.20 -1.02
CA SER A 486 10.09 20.70 -2.00
C SER A 486 8.67 20.18 -1.75
N SER A 487 8.36 19.73 -0.52
CA SER A 487 7.01 19.30 -0.14
C SER A 487 6.04 20.47 -0.19
N THR A 488 4.88 20.28 -0.79
CA THR A 488 3.80 21.28 -0.91
C THR A 488 2.58 20.85 -0.09
N PHE A 489 1.74 21.80 0.30
CA PHE A 489 0.53 21.57 1.11
C PHE A 489 -0.65 22.34 0.53
N CYS A 490 -1.88 21.93 0.81
CA CYS A 490 -3.07 22.63 0.28
C CYS A 490 -4.35 22.51 1.09
N SER A 491 -4.47 21.56 2.02
CA SER A 491 -5.73 21.41 2.73
C SER A 491 -5.96 22.62 3.65
N PRO A 492 -7.21 23.11 3.81
CA PRO A 492 -7.49 24.24 4.70
C PRO A 492 -6.96 24.02 6.13
N ALA A 493 -7.00 22.77 6.62
CA ALA A 493 -6.47 22.39 7.91
C ALA A 493 -4.93 22.48 7.97
N ALA A 494 -4.21 22.04 6.94
CA ALA A 494 -2.76 22.14 6.86
C ALA A 494 -2.28 23.60 6.73
N ILE A 495 -2.97 24.40 5.92
CA ILE A 495 -2.71 25.86 5.80
C ILE A 495 -2.84 26.53 7.17
N ALA A 496 -3.94 26.26 7.90
CA ALA A 496 -4.15 26.80 9.24
C ALA A 496 -3.12 26.29 10.26
N ALA A 497 -2.77 25.01 10.21
CA ALA A 497 -1.79 24.39 11.10
C ALA A 497 -0.39 25.01 10.94
N ARG A 498 0.07 25.17 9.69
CA ARG A 498 1.34 25.82 9.38
C ARG A 498 1.36 27.28 9.83
N ALA A 499 0.30 28.03 9.54
CA ALA A 499 0.18 29.42 9.98
C ALA A 499 0.18 29.56 11.50
N ASN A 500 -0.48 28.63 12.21
CA ASN A 500 -0.49 28.60 13.67
C ASN A 500 0.93 28.35 14.21
N MET A 501 1.62 27.28 13.81
CA MET A 501 2.99 26.98 14.28
C MET A 501 3.97 28.16 14.05
N MET A 502 3.83 28.91 12.95
CA MET A 502 4.62 30.12 12.72
C MET A 502 4.29 31.24 13.72
N ALA A 503 3.01 31.41 14.07
CA ALA A 503 2.53 32.49 14.92
C ALA A 503 2.66 32.18 16.43
N SER A 504 2.30 30.97 16.87
CA SER A 504 2.32 30.53 18.27
C SER A 504 3.72 30.11 18.73
N ASP A 505 4.42 29.35 17.90
CA ASP A 505 5.68 28.69 18.28
C ASP A 505 6.90 29.35 17.64
N GLY A 506 6.72 30.33 16.74
CA GLY A 506 7.82 31.03 16.07
C GLY A 506 8.57 30.17 15.05
N TRP A 507 7.96 29.10 14.55
CA TRP A 507 8.59 28.18 13.61
C TRP A 507 8.87 28.84 12.26
N THR A 508 9.96 28.42 11.63
CA THR A 508 10.30 28.77 10.23
C THR A 508 10.21 27.53 9.34
N PHE A 509 9.51 27.64 8.22
CA PHE A 509 9.36 26.55 7.25
C PHE A 509 10.18 26.84 5.98
N ILE A 510 10.91 25.83 5.52
CA ILE A 510 11.59 25.81 4.21
C ILE A 510 10.99 24.64 3.43
N ASP A 511 9.96 24.95 2.65
CA ASP A 511 9.11 24.00 1.92
C ASP A 511 8.74 24.53 0.52
N GLY A 512 7.99 23.73 -0.25
CA GLY A 512 7.51 24.10 -1.59
C GLY A 512 6.39 25.14 -1.62
N GLY A 513 5.88 25.53 -0.44
CA GLY A 513 4.74 26.44 -0.31
C GLY A 513 3.38 25.77 -0.53
N GLU A 514 2.35 26.61 -0.57
CA GLU A 514 0.98 26.19 -0.82
C GLU A 514 0.81 25.81 -2.29
N LEU A 515 0.27 24.62 -2.56
CA LEU A 515 -0.03 24.14 -3.89
C LEU A 515 -1.28 24.86 -4.42
N THR A 516 -1.20 25.40 -5.64
CA THR A 516 -2.31 26.16 -6.24
C THR A 516 -3.08 25.38 -7.30
N SER A 517 -2.49 24.32 -7.86
CA SER A 517 -3.12 23.52 -8.91
C SER A 517 -2.59 22.09 -8.93
N PHE A 518 -3.47 21.14 -9.24
CA PHE A 518 -3.10 19.79 -9.63
C PHE A 518 -2.84 19.69 -11.13
N VAL A 519 -1.67 19.16 -11.49
CA VAL A 519 -1.28 18.95 -12.89
C VAL A 519 -1.18 17.45 -13.17
N TRP A 520 -1.96 16.99 -14.14
CA TRP A 520 -1.98 15.59 -14.54
C TRP A 520 -0.72 15.21 -15.33
N THR A 521 -0.08 14.11 -14.96
CA THR A 521 1.06 13.50 -15.67
C THR A 521 0.67 12.19 -16.34
N GLY A 522 -0.22 11.41 -15.73
CA GLY A 522 -0.66 10.11 -16.24
C GLY A 522 0.46 9.06 -16.27
N ASP A 523 1.44 9.16 -15.36
CA ASP A 523 2.65 8.33 -15.38
C ASP A 523 2.37 6.84 -15.14
N THR A 524 1.29 6.51 -14.44
CA THR A 524 0.98 5.13 -14.03
C THR A 524 -0.19 4.52 -14.81
N ASN A 525 -1.32 5.23 -14.85
CA ASN A 525 -2.55 4.75 -15.49
C ASN A 525 -3.49 5.94 -15.81
N THR A 526 -4.76 5.67 -16.12
CA THR A 526 -5.78 6.67 -16.44
C THR A 526 -6.67 7.05 -15.26
N ASP A 527 -6.55 6.41 -14.10
CA ASP A 527 -7.46 6.58 -12.97
C ASP A 527 -7.17 7.88 -12.20
N TRP A 528 -8.16 8.78 -12.12
CA TRP A 528 -8.07 10.07 -11.42
C TRP A 528 -7.59 9.92 -9.97
N ASN A 529 -8.02 8.86 -9.28
CA ASN A 529 -7.69 8.60 -7.88
C ASN A 529 -6.24 8.15 -7.65
N THR A 530 -5.53 7.73 -8.70
CA THR A 530 -4.15 7.27 -8.56
C THR A 530 -3.22 8.47 -8.34
N SER A 531 -2.76 8.66 -7.10
CA SER A 531 -1.95 9.82 -6.68
C SER A 531 -0.68 10.02 -7.53
N THR A 532 -0.03 8.95 -7.98
CA THR A 532 1.19 9.01 -8.80
C THR A 532 0.96 9.49 -10.24
N ASN A 533 -0.29 9.68 -10.68
CA ASN A 533 -0.61 10.33 -11.95
C ASN A 533 -0.61 11.87 -11.86
N TRP A 534 -0.30 12.43 -10.69
CA TRP A 534 -0.29 13.86 -10.45
C TRP A 534 1.12 14.30 -10.03
N GLN A 535 1.57 15.44 -10.56
CA GLN A 535 2.95 15.93 -10.38
C GLN A 535 3.43 15.95 -8.91
N ASP A 536 2.53 16.30 -7.98
CA ASP A 536 2.82 16.42 -6.54
C ASP A 536 1.99 15.45 -5.67
N GLY A 537 1.30 14.50 -6.31
CA GLY A 537 0.28 13.68 -5.66
C GLY A 537 -1.08 14.36 -5.65
N TYR A 538 -2.15 13.56 -5.63
CA TYR A 538 -3.52 14.04 -5.45
C TYR A 538 -3.98 13.85 -4.01
N ASP A 539 -4.69 14.85 -3.49
CA ASP A 539 -5.28 14.83 -2.15
C ASP A 539 -6.71 15.33 -2.25
N THR A 540 -7.66 14.51 -1.81
CA THR A 540 -9.10 14.78 -1.87
C THR A 540 -9.56 15.90 -0.95
N ASP A 541 -8.76 16.25 0.07
CA ASP A 541 -9.05 17.36 0.98
C ASP A 541 -8.66 18.73 0.38
N CYS A 542 -8.07 18.73 -0.81
CA CYS A 542 -7.67 19.93 -1.54
C CYS A 542 -8.58 20.19 -2.74
N ILE A 543 -9.27 21.33 -2.73
CA ILE A 543 -10.06 21.82 -3.86
C ILE A 543 -9.24 22.90 -4.55
N LEU A 544 -8.54 22.52 -5.62
CA LEU A 544 -7.62 23.38 -6.38
C LEU A 544 -7.95 23.40 -7.86
N ASP A 545 -7.26 24.25 -8.61
CA ASP A 545 -7.32 24.24 -10.07
C ASP A 545 -6.75 22.93 -10.61
N VAL A 546 -7.35 22.38 -11.65
CA VAL A 546 -6.88 21.17 -12.33
C VAL A 546 -6.46 21.51 -13.75
N VAL A 547 -5.27 21.05 -14.13
CA VAL A 547 -4.74 21.19 -15.48
C VAL A 547 -4.43 19.81 -16.07
N ILE A 548 -5.04 19.51 -17.22
CA ILE A 548 -4.87 18.25 -17.95
C ILE A 548 -4.11 18.54 -19.26
N PRO A 549 -2.79 18.34 -19.29
CA PRO A 549 -1.99 18.48 -20.50
C PRO A 549 -2.15 17.27 -21.43
N THR A 550 -1.61 17.36 -22.64
CA THR A 550 -1.52 16.23 -23.56
C THR A 550 -0.54 15.19 -23.00
N THR A 551 -1.07 14.05 -22.56
CA THR A 551 -0.27 12.92 -22.04
C THR A 551 -0.63 11.63 -22.79
N THR A 552 0.04 10.52 -22.44
CA THR A 552 -0.27 9.21 -23.03
C THR A 552 -1.51 8.60 -22.39
N ASN A 553 -1.61 8.70 -21.05
CA ASN A 553 -2.75 8.21 -20.28
C ASN A 553 -3.58 9.42 -19.82
N ASN A 554 -4.70 9.66 -20.49
CA ASN A 554 -5.62 10.73 -20.13
C ASN A 554 -6.51 10.31 -18.94
N PRO A 555 -6.91 11.25 -18.07
CA PRO A 555 -7.66 10.94 -16.86
C PRO A 555 -9.09 10.44 -17.14
N ILE A 556 -9.53 9.52 -16.29
CA ILE A 556 -10.89 8.96 -16.21
C ILE A 556 -11.36 9.08 -14.74
N ILE A 557 -12.52 9.69 -14.54
CA ILE A 557 -13.26 9.65 -13.27
C ILE A 557 -14.22 8.46 -13.33
N ASN A 558 -13.99 7.43 -12.54
CA ASN A 558 -14.77 6.19 -12.60
C ASN A 558 -16.22 6.37 -12.10
N ALA A 559 -17.11 5.46 -12.49
CA ALA A 559 -18.55 5.54 -12.23
C ALA A 559 -18.97 5.74 -10.76
N THR A 560 -18.16 5.30 -9.80
CA THR A 560 -18.46 5.43 -8.37
C THR A 560 -17.87 6.68 -7.72
N ASP A 561 -17.00 7.40 -8.44
CA ASP A 561 -16.19 8.48 -7.88
C ASP A 561 -16.83 9.84 -8.17
N ILE A 562 -16.82 10.72 -7.18
CA ILE A 562 -17.32 12.10 -7.30
C ILE A 562 -16.24 13.03 -6.76
N PHE A 563 -15.80 13.98 -7.59
CA PHE A 563 -14.77 14.95 -7.22
C PHE A 563 -15.26 16.39 -7.31
N THR A 564 -14.53 17.28 -6.66
CA THR A 564 -14.70 18.72 -6.77
C THR A 564 -13.35 19.34 -7.11
N ALA A 565 -13.35 20.27 -8.07
CA ALA A 565 -12.20 21.09 -8.45
C ALA A 565 -12.60 22.57 -8.42
N ASN A 566 -11.60 23.45 -8.32
CA ASN A 566 -11.82 24.89 -8.44
C ASN A 566 -12.02 25.24 -9.93
N ASP A 567 -10.95 25.54 -10.67
CA ASP A 567 -10.99 25.60 -12.14
C ASP A 567 -10.58 24.26 -12.77
N VAL A 568 -11.07 23.94 -13.98
CA VAL A 568 -10.59 22.79 -14.76
C VAL A 568 -10.20 23.24 -16.17
N THR A 569 -8.96 22.97 -16.56
CA THR A 569 -8.43 23.26 -17.90
C THR A 569 -7.93 21.98 -18.56
N ILE A 570 -8.58 21.57 -19.64
CA ILE A 570 -8.13 20.50 -20.53
C ILE A 570 -7.40 21.17 -21.70
N ASN A 571 -6.12 20.90 -21.88
CA ASN A 571 -5.35 21.48 -22.97
C ASN A 571 -5.78 20.91 -24.32
N ALA A 572 -5.64 21.70 -25.39
CA ALA A 572 -5.96 21.25 -26.74
C ALA A 572 -5.23 19.94 -27.10
N GLY A 573 -6.01 18.93 -27.49
CA GLY A 573 -5.51 17.58 -27.82
C GLY A 573 -5.44 16.60 -26.64
N ALA A 574 -5.69 17.05 -25.41
CA ALA A 574 -5.88 16.19 -24.24
C ALA A 574 -7.35 15.79 -24.10
N THR A 575 -7.64 14.77 -23.31
CA THR A 575 -9.03 14.37 -23.00
C THR A 575 -9.25 14.17 -21.51
N LEU A 576 -10.46 14.40 -21.03
CA LEU A 576 -10.95 13.97 -19.71
C LEU A 576 -12.22 13.16 -19.93
N THR A 577 -12.26 11.93 -19.39
CA THR A 577 -13.48 11.10 -19.42
C THR A 577 -14.14 11.07 -18.05
N ILE A 578 -15.45 11.28 -17.98
CA ILE A 578 -16.22 11.23 -16.74
C ILE A 578 -17.29 10.15 -16.85
N GLU A 579 -17.20 9.15 -15.98
CA GLU A 579 -18.20 8.10 -15.78
C GLU A 579 -18.94 8.28 -14.45
N GLY A 580 -18.32 8.95 -13.47
CA GLY A 580 -18.91 9.31 -12.18
C GLY A 580 -19.40 10.76 -12.11
N GLY A 581 -18.83 11.57 -11.19
CA GLY A 581 -19.21 12.96 -10.99
C GLY A 581 -18.03 13.93 -10.88
N LEU A 582 -18.18 15.12 -11.47
CA LEU A 582 -17.26 16.25 -11.26
C LEU A 582 -18.02 17.56 -11.04
N THR A 583 -17.76 18.21 -9.91
CA THR A 583 -18.15 19.61 -9.69
C THR A 583 -16.96 20.53 -9.96
N VAL A 584 -17.18 21.57 -10.75
CA VAL A 584 -16.21 22.65 -11.02
C VAL A 584 -16.77 23.94 -10.40
N GLN A 585 -16.20 24.38 -9.27
CA GLN A 585 -16.66 25.58 -8.55
C GLN A 585 -16.35 26.89 -9.29
N GLY A 586 -15.31 26.87 -10.11
CA GLY A 586 -14.89 27.98 -10.94
C GLY A 586 -15.17 27.71 -12.42
N ASN A 587 -14.18 27.96 -13.27
CA ASN A 587 -14.30 27.92 -14.72
C ASN A 587 -13.88 26.58 -15.31
N LEU A 588 -14.59 26.16 -16.37
CA LEU A 588 -14.27 24.99 -17.18
C LEU A 588 -13.79 25.40 -18.57
N THR A 589 -12.56 25.00 -18.93
CA THR A 589 -12.02 25.13 -20.30
C THR A 589 -11.78 23.74 -20.88
N THR A 590 -12.59 23.32 -21.86
CA THR A 590 -12.54 21.94 -22.37
C THR A 590 -11.62 21.76 -23.58
N ASN A 591 -11.41 22.79 -24.40
CA ASN A 591 -10.78 22.68 -25.72
C ASN A 591 -11.26 21.45 -26.52
N ASP A 592 -12.56 21.16 -26.43
CA ASP A 592 -13.25 20.03 -27.06
C ASP A 592 -12.80 18.62 -26.59
N GLY A 593 -12.03 18.54 -25.50
CA GLY A 593 -11.48 17.30 -24.94
C GLY A 593 -12.32 16.65 -23.83
N LEU A 594 -13.48 17.20 -23.45
CA LEU A 594 -14.31 16.65 -22.38
C LEU A 594 -15.29 15.61 -22.91
N ILE A 595 -15.26 14.40 -22.34
CA ILE A 595 -16.14 13.29 -22.68
C ILE A 595 -16.86 12.83 -21.41
N LEU A 596 -18.19 12.70 -21.46
CA LEU A 596 -18.98 12.05 -20.42
C LEU A 596 -19.61 10.80 -21.00
N ASN A 597 -19.51 9.68 -20.29
CA ASN A 597 -20.18 8.44 -20.67
C ASN A 597 -21.46 8.25 -19.86
N SER A 598 -22.25 7.21 -20.22
CA SER A 598 -23.50 6.89 -19.54
C SER A 598 -23.26 6.74 -18.04
N GLY A 599 -24.07 7.44 -17.24
CA GLY A 599 -23.89 7.52 -15.78
C GLY A 599 -23.11 8.74 -15.32
N GLY A 600 -22.20 9.25 -16.16
CA GLY A 600 -21.35 10.40 -15.89
C GLY A 600 -22.13 11.71 -15.77
N SER A 601 -21.64 12.61 -14.91
CA SER A 601 -22.25 13.91 -14.65
C SER A 601 -21.22 15.01 -14.36
N ILE A 602 -21.48 16.22 -14.85
CA ILE A 602 -20.66 17.40 -14.56
C ILE A 602 -21.53 18.59 -14.15
N ILE A 603 -21.10 19.33 -13.14
CA ILE A 603 -21.72 20.56 -12.65
C ILE A 603 -20.67 21.66 -12.69
N VAL A 604 -21.01 22.84 -13.23
CA VAL A 604 -20.08 23.98 -13.36
C VAL A 604 -20.75 25.21 -12.78
N GLU A 605 -20.16 25.81 -11.75
CA GLU A 605 -20.71 27.01 -11.07
C GLU A 605 -20.21 28.33 -11.69
N GLY A 606 -19.06 28.30 -12.38
CA GLY A 606 -18.50 29.45 -13.10
C GLY A 606 -18.80 29.43 -14.60
N THR A 607 -17.86 29.93 -15.40
CA THR A 607 -18.04 29.97 -16.86
C THR A 607 -17.47 28.73 -17.55
N SER A 608 -18.03 28.36 -18.70
CA SER A 608 -17.53 27.25 -19.50
C SER A 608 -17.18 27.69 -20.93
N THR A 609 -16.06 27.17 -21.46
CA THR A 609 -15.60 27.40 -22.83
C THR A 609 -15.20 26.09 -23.52
N GLY A 610 -15.52 25.99 -24.82
CA GLY A 610 -15.34 24.79 -25.62
C GLY A 610 -16.53 23.84 -25.56
N ASN A 611 -16.49 22.78 -26.38
CA ASN A 611 -17.52 21.75 -26.41
C ASN A 611 -17.19 20.59 -25.46
N LEU A 612 -18.24 19.85 -25.11
CA LEU A 612 -18.16 18.56 -24.45
C LEU A 612 -19.01 17.55 -25.22
N THR A 613 -18.66 16.26 -25.12
CA THR A 613 -19.42 15.17 -25.72
C THR A 613 -20.04 14.30 -24.64
N TYR A 614 -21.37 14.16 -24.66
CA TYR A 614 -22.11 13.26 -23.77
C TYR A 614 -22.55 12.02 -24.54
N ASN A 615 -22.04 10.85 -24.16
CA ASN A 615 -22.43 9.55 -24.69
C ASN A 615 -23.47 8.91 -23.78
N ARG A 616 -24.61 8.51 -24.34
CA ARG A 616 -25.69 7.80 -23.64
C ARG A 616 -25.83 6.39 -24.21
N ASP A 617 -25.75 5.41 -23.32
CA ASP A 617 -25.97 4.01 -23.67
C ASP A 617 -27.46 3.73 -23.89
N LEU A 618 -27.80 3.15 -25.05
CA LEU A 618 -29.16 2.71 -25.38
C LEU A 618 -29.13 1.19 -25.64
N PRO A 619 -29.60 0.36 -24.69
CA PRO A 619 -29.33 -1.09 -24.72
C PRO A 619 -30.04 -1.85 -25.86
N ASN A 620 -31.14 -1.32 -26.41
CA ASN A 620 -31.91 -1.98 -27.46
C ASN A 620 -31.95 -1.13 -28.73
N VAL A 621 -31.36 -1.63 -29.81
CA VAL A 621 -31.51 -1.03 -31.14
C VAL A 621 -32.93 -1.24 -31.67
N ASN A 622 -33.41 -0.32 -32.49
CA ASN A 622 -34.76 -0.28 -33.04
C ASN A 622 -35.89 -0.17 -32.01
N GLU A 623 -35.58 0.24 -30.78
CA GLU A 623 -36.56 0.66 -29.79
C GLU A 623 -36.61 2.18 -29.66
N TRP A 624 -37.77 2.72 -29.30
CA TRP A 624 -37.91 4.15 -29.06
C TRP A 624 -37.41 4.52 -27.67
N TYR A 625 -36.76 5.67 -27.57
CA TYR A 625 -36.34 6.27 -26.32
C TYR A 625 -36.70 7.75 -26.32
N ASN A 626 -37.18 8.25 -25.19
CA ASN A 626 -37.34 9.69 -24.99
C ASN A 626 -36.04 10.26 -24.42
N VAL A 627 -35.46 11.19 -25.16
CA VAL A 627 -34.18 11.82 -24.86
C VAL A 627 -34.29 13.34 -24.91
N ALA A 628 -33.29 14.04 -24.40
CA ALA A 628 -33.10 15.47 -24.59
C ALA A 628 -31.63 15.77 -24.81
N SER A 629 -31.31 16.94 -25.36
CA SER A 629 -29.91 17.38 -25.44
C SER A 629 -29.44 17.82 -24.04
N PRO A 630 -28.44 17.15 -23.43
CA PRO A 630 -27.83 17.60 -22.17
C PRO A 630 -26.79 18.72 -22.40
N VAL A 631 -26.65 19.21 -23.63
CA VAL A 631 -25.68 20.24 -24.02
C VAL A 631 -26.36 21.37 -24.78
N GLY A 632 -25.81 22.58 -24.68
CA GLY A 632 -26.21 23.74 -25.45
C GLY A 632 -25.60 23.74 -26.85
N ASN A 633 -26.22 24.46 -27.79
CA ASN A 633 -25.77 24.63 -29.17
C ASN A 633 -25.62 23.34 -30.00
N GLU A 634 -26.11 22.21 -29.53
CA GLU A 634 -26.27 21.02 -30.36
C GLU A 634 -27.31 21.28 -31.46
N THR A 635 -27.07 20.71 -32.64
CA THR A 635 -27.94 20.87 -33.81
C THR A 635 -28.45 19.52 -34.30
N VAL A 636 -29.61 19.53 -34.95
CA VAL A 636 -30.23 18.35 -35.55
C VAL A 636 -29.28 17.72 -36.57
N GLU A 637 -28.62 18.52 -37.41
CA GLU A 637 -27.68 18.03 -38.42
C GLU A 637 -26.43 17.37 -37.82
N ASN A 638 -25.90 17.92 -36.72
CA ASN A 638 -24.78 17.33 -36.00
C ASN A 638 -25.19 16.01 -35.33
N TYR A 639 -26.32 16.00 -34.63
CA TYR A 639 -26.86 14.78 -34.01
C TYR A 639 -27.12 13.69 -35.05
N ILE A 640 -27.70 14.02 -36.20
CA ILE A 640 -27.91 13.06 -37.30
C ILE A 640 -26.57 12.51 -37.82
N THR A 641 -25.55 13.37 -37.95
CA THR A 641 -24.23 12.98 -38.46
C THR A 641 -23.47 12.09 -37.47
N ASN A 642 -23.59 12.37 -36.18
CA ASN A 642 -22.84 11.69 -35.12
C ASN A 642 -23.47 10.36 -34.70
N ASN A 643 -24.75 10.13 -35.02
CA ASN A 643 -25.53 8.99 -34.51
C ASN A 643 -26.07 8.08 -35.62
N SER A 644 -26.09 6.78 -35.37
CA SER A 644 -26.62 5.78 -36.33
C SER A 644 -28.14 5.61 -36.19
N LEU A 645 -28.92 6.62 -36.58
CA LEU A 645 -30.38 6.62 -36.45
C LEU A 645 -31.07 5.61 -37.39
N SER A 646 -32.15 4.99 -36.93
CA SER A 646 -32.98 4.10 -37.76
C SER A 646 -33.67 4.89 -38.88
N VAL A 647 -33.94 4.24 -40.03
CA VAL A 647 -34.60 4.86 -41.18
C VAL A 647 -35.97 4.23 -41.38
N GLY A 648 -37.00 5.06 -41.39
CA GLY A 648 -38.40 4.67 -41.59
C GLY A 648 -38.92 4.99 -42.99
N SER A 649 -40.23 4.77 -43.18
CA SER A 649 -40.95 5.12 -44.40
C SER A 649 -40.93 6.64 -44.65
N ASN A 650 -41.07 7.07 -45.92
CA ASN A 650 -41.11 8.48 -46.33
C ASN A 650 -39.83 9.30 -46.05
N SER A 651 -38.67 8.65 -45.95
CA SER A 651 -37.37 9.29 -45.62
C SER A 651 -37.29 9.86 -44.19
N ASN A 652 -38.23 9.48 -43.32
CA ASN A 652 -38.16 9.81 -41.91
C ASN A 652 -37.02 9.04 -41.26
N ILE A 653 -36.34 9.67 -40.32
CA ILE A 653 -35.32 9.04 -39.49
C ILE A 653 -35.86 8.82 -38.07
N GLY A 654 -35.15 8.03 -37.28
CA GLY A 654 -35.42 7.71 -35.88
C GLY A 654 -35.19 8.89 -34.95
N LEU A 655 -35.79 10.05 -35.27
CA LEU A 655 -35.77 11.25 -34.47
C LEU A 655 -37.09 12.01 -34.68
N PHE A 656 -37.78 12.37 -33.60
CA PHE A 656 -38.98 13.21 -33.65
C PHE A 656 -39.03 14.19 -32.48
N TYR A 657 -39.84 15.24 -32.63
CA TYR A 657 -40.32 16.04 -31.50
C TYR A 657 -41.84 15.95 -31.39
N TYR A 658 -42.37 16.20 -30.19
CA TYR A 658 -43.81 16.23 -29.95
C TYR A 658 -44.36 17.65 -30.07
N ASN A 659 -45.47 17.80 -30.77
CA ASN A 659 -46.25 19.03 -30.84
C ASN A 659 -47.73 18.69 -30.62
N ASN A 660 -48.31 19.18 -29.53
CA ASN A 660 -49.70 18.94 -29.16
C ASN A 660 -50.69 19.91 -29.82
N ASN A 661 -50.20 20.86 -30.61
CA ASN A 661 -51.01 21.88 -31.26
C ASN A 661 -50.81 21.86 -32.78
N THR A 662 -50.90 20.66 -33.36
CA THR A 662 -50.79 20.44 -34.79
C THR A 662 -51.76 19.38 -35.28
N THR A 663 -52.13 19.49 -36.56
CA THR A 663 -52.80 18.42 -37.32
C THR A 663 -51.81 17.53 -38.07
N SER A 664 -50.51 17.83 -37.98
CA SER A 664 -49.41 17.10 -38.63
C SER A 664 -48.82 16.04 -37.70
N GLY A 665 -48.25 14.97 -38.26
CA GLY A 665 -47.65 13.86 -37.51
C GLY A 665 -48.16 12.50 -37.99
N PHE A 666 -47.61 11.41 -37.44
CA PHE A 666 -48.06 10.05 -37.80
C PHE A 666 -49.53 9.87 -37.41
N ALA A 667 -50.43 9.73 -38.40
CA ALA A 667 -51.87 9.62 -38.18
C ALA A 667 -52.50 10.76 -37.32
N GLY A 668 -51.90 11.96 -37.31
CA GLY A 668 -52.39 13.09 -36.52
C GLY A 668 -52.07 13.02 -35.03
N SER A 669 -51.03 12.27 -34.64
CA SER A 669 -50.63 12.01 -33.25
C SER A 669 -49.63 13.00 -32.65
N GLY A 670 -49.32 14.12 -33.32
CA GLY A 670 -48.39 15.13 -32.78
C GLY A 670 -46.90 14.76 -32.82
N PHE A 671 -46.54 13.51 -33.17
CA PHE A 671 -45.15 13.08 -33.38
C PHE A 671 -44.65 13.54 -34.76
N ILE A 672 -43.78 14.55 -34.78
CA ILE A 672 -43.22 15.14 -36.00
C ILE A 672 -41.80 14.61 -36.22
N PHE A 673 -41.66 13.73 -37.22
CA PHE A 673 -40.39 13.08 -37.55
C PHE A 673 -39.49 13.98 -38.39
N TYR A 674 -38.19 13.96 -38.06
CA TYR A 674 -37.15 14.58 -38.87
C TYR A 674 -36.80 13.72 -40.09
N GLN A 675 -36.11 14.33 -41.05
CA GLN A 675 -35.54 13.67 -42.23
C GLN A 675 -34.02 13.82 -42.20
N ALA A 676 -33.30 13.03 -43.00
CA ALA A 676 -31.83 13.06 -43.04
C ALA A 676 -31.22 14.43 -43.45
N THR A 677 -32.01 15.32 -44.06
CA THR A 677 -31.60 16.69 -44.43
C THR A 677 -32.14 17.76 -43.50
N SER A 678 -32.78 17.38 -42.40
CA SER A 678 -33.29 18.34 -41.42
C SER A 678 -32.15 19.05 -40.70
N THR A 679 -32.35 20.34 -40.45
CA THR A 679 -31.36 21.21 -39.77
C THR A 679 -32.05 22.06 -38.71
N GLY A 680 -31.30 22.56 -37.75
CA GLY A 680 -31.79 23.50 -36.74
C GLY A 680 -31.33 23.15 -35.32
N PRO A 681 -31.58 24.02 -34.33
CA PRO A 681 -31.12 23.79 -32.97
C PRO A 681 -31.95 22.70 -32.27
N PHE A 682 -31.31 21.94 -31.39
CA PHE A 682 -32.04 21.31 -30.29
C PHE A 682 -32.49 22.42 -29.32
N GLU A 683 -33.78 22.46 -29.02
CA GLU A 683 -34.32 23.44 -28.08
C GLU A 683 -34.05 23.00 -26.65
N SER A 684 -33.58 23.93 -25.81
CA SER A 684 -33.31 23.64 -24.40
C SER A 684 -34.58 23.13 -23.70
N ALA A 685 -34.41 22.14 -22.83
CA ALA A 685 -35.46 21.45 -22.09
C ALA A 685 -36.53 20.73 -22.94
N ARG A 686 -36.44 20.73 -24.28
CA ARG A 686 -37.34 19.96 -25.13
C ARG A 686 -36.93 18.49 -25.15
N GLY A 687 -37.91 17.60 -25.01
CA GLY A 687 -37.69 16.18 -25.23
C GLY A 687 -37.94 15.78 -26.69
N TYR A 688 -37.26 14.72 -27.10
CA TYR A 688 -37.27 14.16 -28.44
C TYR A 688 -37.38 12.64 -28.35
N GLY A 689 -38.08 12.01 -29.27
CA GLY A 689 -37.98 10.56 -29.41
C GLY A 689 -36.82 10.23 -30.34
N THR A 690 -35.99 9.26 -29.96
CA THR A 690 -34.90 8.73 -30.78
C THR A 690 -34.99 7.22 -30.92
N GLN A 691 -34.59 6.70 -32.07
CA GLN A 691 -34.46 5.28 -32.35
C GLN A 691 -33.19 5.06 -33.18
N ILE A 692 -32.34 4.17 -32.70
CA ILE A 692 -31.03 3.87 -33.30
C ILE A 692 -31.02 2.51 -33.98
N SER A 693 -30.22 2.40 -35.04
CA SER A 693 -29.98 1.18 -35.79
C SER A 693 -28.74 0.41 -35.30
N ALA A 694 -27.79 1.11 -34.67
CA ALA A 694 -26.56 0.55 -34.09
C ALA A 694 -25.93 1.54 -33.08
N GLY A 695 -25.14 1.01 -32.15
CA GLY A 695 -24.33 1.80 -31.23
C GLY A 695 -25.10 2.50 -30.12
N ASN A 696 -24.58 3.63 -29.66
CA ASN A 696 -25.15 4.50 -28.64
C ASN A 696 -25.53 5.85 -29.27
N ILE A 697 -26.06 6.78 -28.47
CA ILE A 697 -26.21 8.17 -28.92
C ILE A 697 -25.17 9.08 -28.26
N SER A 698 -24.73 10.09 -29.00
CA SER A 698 -23.82 11.15 -28.55
C SER A 698 -24.41 12.52 -28.84
N PHE A 699 -24.27 13.42 -27.88
CA PHE A 699 -24.54 14.86 -28.04
C PHE A 699 -23.23 15.63 -27.86
N THR A 700 -22.90 16.53 -28.77
CA THR A 700 -21.70 17.37 -28.73
C THR A 700 -22.09 18.85 -28.81
N GLY A 701 -21.75 19.61 -27.78
CA GLY A 701 -22.11 21.02 -27.68
C GLY A 701 -21.47 21.70 -26.49
N THR A 702 -21.87 22.94 -26.20
CA THR A 702 -21.34 23.74 -25.09
C THR A 702 -22.02 23.37 -23.77
N MET A 703 -21.32 23.54 -22.64
CA MET A 703 -21.92 23.37 -21.31
C MET A 703 -23.12 24.32 -21.11
N PRO A 704 -24.31 23.82 -20.73
CA PRO A 704 -25.42 24.67 -20.28
C PRO A 704 -25.12 25.20 -18.87
N THR A 705 -25.08 26.53 -18.71
CA THR A 705 -24.82 27.24 -17.43
C THR A 705 -25.91 28.27 -17.12
N ASN A 706 -27.15 27.97 -17.53
CA ASN A 706 -28.32 28.81 -17.26
C ASN A 706 -29.51 27.88 -17.01
N ASP A 707 -30.50 28.38 -16.28
CA ASP A 707 -31.78 27.69 -16.10
C ASP A 707 -32.40 27.26 -17.43
N GLY A 708 -32.84 26.00 -17.48
CA GLY A 708 -33.66 25.48 -18.57
C GLY A 708 -35.11 25.93 -18.41
N ALA A 709 -35.74 26.37 -19.49
CA ALA A 709 -37.17 26.65 -19.49
C ALA A 709 -37.79 26.31 -20.85
N ILE A 710 -38.94 25.65 -20.83
CA ILE A 710 -39.72 25.37 -22.04
C ILE A 710 -41.19 25.70 -21.83
N SER A 711 -41.83 26.33 -22.81
CA SER A 711 -43.26 26.62 -22.74
C SER A 711 -44.07 25.34 -22.93
N ILE A 712 -44.96 25.06 -21.98
CA ILE A 712 -45.96 24.01 -22.06
C ILE A 712 -47.35 24.64 -22.17
N SER A 713 -48.23 23.99 -22.92
CA SER A 713 -49.60 24.47 -23.13
C SER A 713 -50.54 23.32 -23.42
N GLU A 714 -51.82 23.52 -23.14
CA GLU A 714 -52.88 22.61 -23.58
C GLU A 714 -53.20 22.88 -25.07
N GLY A 715 -52.89 21.91 -25.92
CA GLY A 715 -53.00 22.01 -27.37
C GLY A 715 -54.29 21.41 -27.94
N THR A 716 -54.45 21.55 -29.26
CA THR A 716 -55.53 20.91 -30.04
C THR A 716 -54.90 20.01 -31.10
N MET A 717 -55.08 18.69 -30.96
CA MET A 717 -54.45 17.69 -31.83
C MET A 717 -55.49 16.79 -32.51
N GLY A 718 -55.92 17.16 -33.72
CA GLY A 718 -56.81 16.34 -34.53
C GLY A 718 -58.09 15.89 -33.78
N ASN A 719 -58.18 14.59 -33.44
CA ASN A 719 -59.32 13.97 -32.74
C ASN A 719 -59.20 13.98 -31.21
N ILE A 720 -58.08 14.47 -30.65
CA ILE A 720 -57.82 14.57 -29.21
C ILE A 720 -57.84 16.06 -28.86
N THR A 721 -58.88 16.51 -28.16
CA THR A 721 -59.05 17.90 -27.76
C THR A 721 -59.80 17.98 -26.42
N PRO A 722 -59.19 18.57 -25.38
CA PRO A 722 -57.83 19.11 -25.33
C PRO A 722 -56.73 18.03 -25.29
N ASP A 723 -55.52 18.35 -25.76
CA ASP A 723 -54.30 17.55 -25.52
C ASP A 723 -53.32 18.31 -24.61
N PRO A 724 -53.23 17.96 -23.31
CA PRO A 724 -52.35 18.63 -22.36
C PRO A 724 -50.89 18.14 -22.39
N ASN A 725 -50.56 17.14 -23.22
CA ASN A 725 -49.26 16.48 -23.15
C ASN A 725 -48.15 17.33 -23.77
N ASN A 726 -46.99 17.38 -23.12
CA ASN A 726 -45.81 18.09 -23.59
C ASN A 726 -44.56 17.23 -23.34
N LEU A 727 -43.72 17.04 -24.36
CA LEU A 727 -42.48 16.26 -24.24
C LEU A 727 -41.31 17.17 -23.85
N ILE A 728 -40.77 16.95 -22.67
CA ILE A 728 -39.70 17.72 -22.02
C ILE A 728 -38.51 16.78 -21.81
N GLY A 729 -37.33 17.31 -21.52
CA GLY A 729 -36.28 16.48 -20.93
C GLY A 729 -35.22 17.28 -20.21
N ASN A 730 -34.30 16.56 -19.58
CA ASN A 730 -33.22 17.15 -18.81
C ASN A 730 -32.22 17.88 -19.75
N PRO A 731 -32.07 19.21 -19.62
CA PRO A 731 -31.18 19.99 -20.47
C PRO A 731 -29.72 19.97 -20.01
N PHE A 732 -29.43 19.37 -18.85
CA PHE A 732 -28.11 19.42 -18.22
C PHE A 732 -27.32 18.11 -18.40
N PRO A 733 -25.97 18.18 -18.42
CA PRO A 733 -25.09 17.01 -18.40
C PRO A 733 -24.88 16.51 -16.96
N SER A 734 -25.92 16.62 -16.11
CA SER A 734 -25.97 16.14 -14.73
C SER A 734 -27.39 15.69 -14.39
N TYR A 735 -27.59 15.09 -13.22
CA TYR A 735 -28.90 14.59 -12.81
C TYR A 735 -29.75 15.70 -12.18
N VAL A 736 -31.05 15.73 -12.46
CA VAL A 736 -31.97 16.70 -11.84
C VAL A 736 -33.00 15.98 -10.96
N ALA A 737 -33.25 16.48 -9.76
CA ALA A 737 -34.24 15.91 -8.86
C ALA A 737 -35.66 15.99 -9.45
N ALA A 738 -36.34 14.85 -9.59
CA ALA A 738 -37.67 14.78 -10.19
C ALA A 738 -38.80 15.09 -9.21
N ASN A 739 -38.70 14.61 -7.97
CA ASN A 739 -39.78 14.65 -6.99
C ASN A 739 -39.30 15.01 -5.56
N SER A 740 -40.25 15.21 -4.66
CA SER A 740 -40.00 15.64 -3.27
C SER A 740 -39.12 14.69 -2.45
N ASN A 741 -39.16 13.38 -2.76
CA ASN A 741 -38.32 12.39 -2.09
C ASN A 741 -36.85 12.44 -2.56
N ALA A 742 -36.58 12.97 -3.75
CA ALA A 742 -35.22 13.22 -4.23
C ALA A 742 -34.65 14.51 -3.64
N ASN A 743 -35.40 15.61 -3.74
CA ASN A 743 -35.02 16.90 -3.18
C ASN A 743 -36.26 17.77 -2.96
N ALA A 744 -36.23 18.66 -1.97
CA ALA A 744 -37.28 19.65 -1.77
C ALA A 744 -37.42 20.58 -3.00
N ASN A 745 -36.30 20.89 -3.64
CA ASN A 745 -36.22 21.60 -4.90
C ASN A 745 -36.17 20.60 -6.06
N ASN A 746 -37.33 20.31 -6.67
CA ASN A 746 -37.48 19.29 -7.71
C ASN A 746 -38.40 19.75 -8.86
N LEU A 747 -38.41 18.98 -9.96
CA LEU A 747 -39.20 19.27 -11.16
C LEU A 747 -40.70 19.40 -10.89
N LEU A 748 -41.29 18.49 -10.11
CA LEU A 748 -42.74 18.47 -9.87
C LEU A 748 -43.21 19.62 -8.99
N SER A 749 -42.66 19.74 -7.78
CA SER A 749 -43.12 20.72 -6.79
C SER A 749 -42.88 22.17 -7.19
N ASN A 750 -41.92 22.43 -8.10
CA ASN A 750 -41.66 23.79 -8.58
C ASN A 750 -42.48 24.17 -9.81
N ASN A 751 -43.07 23.19 -10.51
CA ASN A 751 -43.90 23.43 -11.68
C ASN A 751 -45.40 23.18 -11.40
N THR A 752 -45.80 23.02 -10.12
CA THR A 752 -47.18 22.75 -9.69
C THR A 752 -48.24 23.62 -10.37
N SER A 753 -48.01 24.94 -10.50
CA SER A 753 -49.03 25.87 -11.00
C SER A 753 -49.37 25.73 -12.49
N ILE A 754 -48.51 25.07 -13.26
CA ILE A 754 -48.64 24.91 -14.72
C ILE A 754 -48.89 23.45 -15.13
N LEU A 755 -48.76 22.52 -14.18
CA LEU A 755 -49.03 21.10 -14.39
C LEU A 755 -50.49 20.80 -14.04
N SER A 756 -51.23 20.20 -14.97
CA SER A 756 -52.58 19.71 -14.68
C SER A 756 -52.54 18.50 -13.73
N GLU A 757 -51.45 17.74 -13.78
CA GLU A 757 -51.10 16.68 -12.85
C GLU A 757 -49.61 16.76 -12.55
N GLU A 758 -49.22 16.77 -11.28
CA GLU A 758 -47.81 16.71 -10.86
C GLU A 758 -47.24 15.30 -11.06
N THR A 759 -47.11 14.89 -12.32
CA THR A 759 -46.59 13.59 -12.74
C THR A 759 -45.67 13.73 -13.94
N LEU A 760 -44.55 13.01 -13.91
CA LEU A 760 -43.64 12.83 -15.04
C LEU A 760 -43.86 11.44 -15.64
N TYR A 761 -43.95 11.36 -16.97
CA TYR A 761 -44.19 10.11 -17.70
C TYR A 761 -42.96 9.72 -18.52
N PHE A 762 -42.27 8.66 -18.11
CA PHE A 762 -41.06 8.15 -18.77
C PHE A 762 -41.38 6.93 -19.63
N TRP A 763 -40.86 6.86 -20.85
CA TRP A 763 -41.03 5.69 -21.70
C TRP A 763 -40.13 4.54 -21.20
N ASP A 764 -40.72 3.36 -20.97
CA ASP A 764 -40.02 2.16 -20.53
C ASP A 764 -40.21 1.01 -21.52
N ASN A 765 -39.14 0.66 -22.24
CA ASN A 765 -39.14 -0.42 -23.23
C ASN A 765 -39.39 -1.81 -22.62
N THR A 766 -39.17 -2.01 -21.32
CA THR A 766 -39.40 -3.32 -20.67
C THR A 766 -40.88 -3.66 -20.52
N ILE A 767 -41.71 -2.64 -20.38
CA ILE A 767 -43.18 -2.75 -20.30
C ILE A 767 -43.88 -2.24 -21.56
N SER A 768 -43.13 -1.61 -22.47
CA SER A 768 -43.65 -0.97 -23.69
C SER A 768 -44.77 0.04 -23.38
N ASP A 769 -44.60 0.80 -22.30
CA ASP A 769 -45.55 1.78 -21.81
C ASP A 769 -44.84 2.90 -21.04
N TYR A 770 -45.58 3.95 -20.69
CA TYR A 770 -45.10 5.03 -19.85
C TYR A 770 -45.17 4.65 -18.37
N ALA A 771 -44.02 4.69 -17.73
CA ALA A 771 -43.94 4.64 -16.29
C ALA A 771 -44.03 6.04 -15.67
N THR A 772 -44.77 6.12 -14.59
CA THR A 772 -45.17 7.36 -13.92
C THR A 772 -44.33 7.62 -12.68
N ILE A 773 -43.79 8.83 -12.56
CA ILE A 773 -43.06 9.33 -11.40
C ILE A 773 -43.78 10.55 -10.85
N ASN A 774 -44.11 10.53 -9.56
CA ASN A 774 -44.78 11.60 -8.84
C ASN A 774 -44.15 11.78 -7.43
N ASN A 775 -44.71 12.65 -6.57
CA ASN A 775 -44.21 12.86 -5.20
C ASN A 775 -44.45 11.66 -4.25
N ALA A 776 -45.32 10.70 -4.61
CA ALA A 776 -45.42 9.41 -3.90
C ALA A 776 -44.28 8.45 -4.24
N SER A 777 -43.68 8.62 -5.42
CA SER A 777 -42.65 7.74 -5.93
C SER A 777 -41.36 7.88 -5.12
N PRO A 778 -40.47 6.87 -5.13
CA PRO A 778 -39.13 6.98 -4.54
C PRO A 778 -38.36 8.22 -4.98
N ALA A 779 -37.30 8.54 -4.26
CA ALA A 779 -36.30 9.49 -4.74
C ALA A 779 -35.90 9.13 -6.18
N PHE A 780 -36.28 9.99 -7.12
CA PHE A 780 -35.98 9.81 -8.54
C PHE A 780 -35.21 11.02 -9.07
N TYR A 781 -34.16 10.74 -9.80
CA TYR A 781 -33.31 11.74 -10.43
C TYR A 781 -33.34 11.49 -11.93
N VAL A 782 -33.72 12.51 -12.69
CA VAL A 782 -33.76 12.44 -14.15
C VAL A 782 -32.31 12.46 -14.64
N ALA A 783 -31.89 11.37 -15.30
CA ALA A 783 -30.54 11.26 -15.83
C ALA A 783 -30.27 12.32 -16.91
N PRO A 784 -29.00 12.68 -17.16
CA PRO A 784 -28.67 13.50 -18.32
C PRO A 784 -29.28 12.90 -19.59
N SER A 785 -29.62 13.72 -20.57
CA SER A 785 -30.22 13.25 -21.83
C SER A 785 -31.56 12.51 -21.73
N GLN A 786 -32.22 12.40 -20.57
CA GLN A 786 -33.48 11.67 -20.42
C GLN A 786 -34.68 12.57 -20.67
N GLY A 787 -35.60 12.13 -21.54
CA GLY A 787 -36.86 12.81 -21.87
C GLY A 787 -38.07 12.18 -21.18
N PHE A 788 -39.10 12.99 -20.92
CA PHE A 788 -40.34 12.60 -20.27
C PHE A 788 -41.51 13.49 -20.70
N PHE A 789 -42.72 12.96 -20.66
CA PHE A 789 -43.93 13.75 -20.85
C PHE A 789 -44.39 14.37 -19.53
N VAL A 790 -45.03 15.54 -19.64
CA VAL A 790 -45.82 16.16 -18.57
C VAL A 790 -47.17 16.61 -19.14
N SER A 791 -48.13 16.85 -18.25
CA SER A 791 -49.48 17.31 -18.60
C SER A 791 -49.67 18.74 -18.11
N SER A 792 -50.00 19.68 -19.00
CA SER A 792 -50.14 21.10 -18.68
C SER A 792 -51.58 21.51 -18.33
N THR A 793 -51.74 22.51 -17.48
CA THR A 793 -53.03 23.21 -17.30
C THR A 793 -53.46 23.95 -18.57
N SER A 794 -54.75 24.28 -18.67
CA SER A 794 -55.29 25.07 -19.78
C SER A 794 -54.71 26.49 -19.90
N SER A 795 -54.17 27.04 -18.81
CA SER A 795 -53.44 28.32 -18.83
C SER A 795 -52.02 28.19 -19.39
N GLY A 796 -51.44 26.98 -19.39
CA GLY A 796 -50.05 26.73 -19.75
C GLY A 796 -49.05 27.52 -18.89
N GLY A 797 -47.79 27.53 -19.32
CA GLY A 797 -46.73 28.32 -18.71
C GLY A 797 -45.33 27.83 -19.08
N ALA A 798 -44.30 28.43 -18.49
CA ALA A 798 -42.92 27.98 -18.68
C ALA A 798 -42.57 26.91 -17.64
N PHE A 799 -42.31 25.68 -18.09
CA PHE A 799 -41.77 24.61 -17.27
C PHE A 799 -40.28 24.88 -17.04
N THR A 800 -39.91 25.15 -15.78
CA THR A 800 -38.55 25.53 -15.40
C THR A 800 -37.78 24.35 -14.82
N ILE A 801 -36.50 24.28 -15.18
CA ILE A 801 -35.52 23.29 -14.74
C ILE A 801 -34.29 24.09 -14.32
N LEU A 802 -34.15 24.37 -13.03
CA LEU A 802 -33.12 25.29 -12.55
C LEU A 802 -31.76 24.62 -12.45
N GLU A 803 -30.71 25.40 -12.70
CA GLU A 803 -29.31 24.98 -12.59
C GLU A 803 -28.95 24.49 -11.18
N ASP A 804 -29.52 25.12 -10.15
CA ASP A 804 -29.30 24.77 -8.73
C ASP A 804 -29.85 23.38 -8.34
N TRP A 805 -30.60 22.71 -9.21
CA TRP A 805 -31.17 21.38 -8.94
C TRP A 805 -30.34 20.22 -9.49
N GLN A 806 -29.20 20.54 -10.12
CA GLN A 806 -28.25 19.57 -10.60
C GLN A 806 -27.62 18.77 -9.44
N SER A 807 -27.29 17.51 -9.72
CA SER A 807 -26.70 16.58 -8.75
C SER A 807 -25.89 15.50 -9.46
N HIS A 808 -24.99 14.87 -8.70
CA HIS A 808 -24.29 13.64 -9.10
C HIS A 808 -25.02 12.42 -8.53
N GLN A 809 -25.06 11.33 -9.29
CA GLN A 809 -25.59 10.04 -8.83
C GLN A 809 -24.56 8.96 -9.10
N THR A 810 -24.35 8.05 -8.14
CA THR A 810 -23.42 6.92 -8.29
C THR A 810 -24.08 5.66 -8.86
N SER A 811 -25.39 5.72 -9.10
CA SER A 811 -26.16 4.69 -9.79
C SER A 811 -26.90 5.31 -10.96
N GLU A 812 -26.65 4.80 -12.16
CA GLU A 812 -27.38 5.23 -13.35
C GLU A 812 -28.80 4.63 -13.34
N VAL A 813 -29.80 5.51 -13.30
CA VAL A 813 -31.21 5.14 -13.44
C VAL A 813 -31.77 5.87 -14.66
N PHE A 814 -31.38 5.41 -15.85
CA PHE A 814 -32.15 5.69 -17.06
C PHE A 814 -33.35 4.73 -17.05
N PHE A 815 -34.57 5.28 -16.86
CA PHE A 815 -35.76 4.59 -16.29
C PHE A 815 -35.65 3.06 -16.15
N LYS A 816 -35.15 2.66 -14.96
CA LYS A 816 -35.26 1.37 -14.27
C LYS A 816 -34.97 1.62 -12.77
N SER A 817 -35.98 1.94 -11.95
CA SER A 817 -35.80 2.32 -10.52
C SER A 817 -35.93 1.13 -9.53
N ASN A 818 -35.19 1.19 -8.39
CA ASN A 818 -34.95 0.08 -7.44
C ASN A 818 -35.09 0.42 -5.92
N THR A 819 -35.90 1.39 -5.49
CA THR A 819 -36.16 1.60 -4.03
C THR A 819 -37.59 2.07 -3.73
N GLU A 820 -38.59 1.19 -3.79
CA GLU A 820 -40.01 1.60 -3.75
C GLU A 820 -40.69 1.58 -2.37
N PRO A 821 -41.59 2.53 -2.02
CA PRO A 821 -42.49 2.41 -0.86
C PRO A 821 -43.43 1.20 -0.98
N PHE A 822 -44.29 0.93 0.02
CA PHE A 822 -45.23 -0.20 -0.09
C PHE A 822 -46.12 -0.01 -1.31
N ARG A 823 -45.86 -0.82 -2.34
CA ARG A 823 -46.55 -0.82 -3.62
C ARG A 823 -47.21 -2.16 -3.86
N ILE A 824 -48.40 -2.13 -4.42
CA ILE A 824 -49.05 -3.26 -5.07
C ILE A 824 -49.17 -2.92 -6.55
N ARG A 825 -48.43 -3.63 -7.40
CA ARG A 825 -48.59 -3.59 -8.85
C ARG A 825 -49.54 -4.68 -9.29
N LEU A 826 -50.64 -4.33 -9.94
CA LEU A 826 -51.56 -5.28 -10.55
C LEU A 826 -51.31 -5.34 -12.05
N SER A 827 -51.05 -6.52 -12.59
CA SER A 827 -50.73 -6.73 -14.00
C SER A 827 -51.75 -7.65 -14.65
N VAL A 828 -52.27 -7.26 -15.82
CA VAL A 828 -53.12 -8.11 -16.69
C VAL A 828 -52.37 -8.46 -17.96
N THR A 829 -52.39 -9.74 -18.34
CA THR A 829 -51.74 -10.25 -19.55
C THR A 829 -52.75 -11.00 -20.41
N ASN A 830 -52.80 -10.70 -21.71
CA ASN A 830 -53.67 -11.41 -22.66
C ASN A 830 -52.93 -12.58 -23.34
N THR A 831 -53.63 -13.30 -24.23
CA THR A 831 -53.10 -14.45 -24.97
C THR A 831 -52.03 -14.10 -26.01
N ASP A 832 -51.85 -12.81 -26.35
CA ASP A 832 -50.82 -12.30 -27.24
C ASP A 832 -49.55 -11.82 -26.49
N ASN A 833 -49.46 -12.10 -25.17
CA ASN A 833 -48.40 -11.65 -24.26
C ASN A 833 -48.30 -10.12 -24.10
N LEU A 834 -49.35 -9.37 -24.43
CA LEU A 834 -49.42 -7.95 -24.10
C LEU A 834 -49.75 -7.82 -22.61
N THR A 835 -48.97 -7.01 -21.89
CA THR A 835 -49.15 -6.75 -20.45
C THR A 835 -49.50 -5.29 -20.20
N ARG A 836 -50.44 -5.05 -19.28
CA ARG A 836 -50.79 -3.73 -18.75
C ARG A 836 -50.82 -3.78 -17.23
N PHE A 837 -50.56 -2.65 -16.57
CA PHE A 837 -50.57 -2.59 -15.11
C PHE A 837 -51.10 -1.26 -14.56
N THR A 838 -51.43 -1.31 -13.27
CA THR A 838 -51.71 -0.16 -12.40
C THR A 838 -51.01 -0.38 -11.07
N ASP A 839 -50.54 0.69 -10.44
CA ASP A 839 -49.85 0.67 -9.15
C ASP A 839 -50.70 1.33 -8.06
N VAL A 840 -50.71 0.72 -6.88
CA VAL A 840 -51.34 1.27 -5.66
C VAL A 840 -50.27 1.42 -4.58
N PHE A 841 -50.10 2.63 -4.06
CA PHE A 841 -49.14 2.97 -3.00
C PHE A 841 -49.83 3.32 -1.68
N TYR A 842 -49.15 3.04 -0.56
CA TYR A 842 -49.59 3.44 0.78
C TYR A 842 -48.51 4.21 1.56
N PHE A 843 -48.78 5.46 1.93
CA PHE A 843 -47.91 6.29 2.79
C PHE A 843 -48.72 7.29 3.65
N ASP A 844 -48.06 7.97 4.59
CA ASP A 844 -48.73 8.61 5.74
C ASP A 844 -49.53 9.90 5.43
N ASN A 845 -49.34 10.50 4.24
CA ASN A 845 -49.93 11.81 3.89
C ASN A 845 -50.94 11.78 2.73
N ALA A 846 -51.25 10.61 2.15
CA ALA A 846 -52.26 10.50 1.09
C ALA A 846 -53.70 10.63 1.64
N THR A 847 -54.64 11.08 0.80
CA THR A 847 -56.08 11.13 1.04
C THR A 847 -56.81 10.06 0.22
N MET A 848 -58.14 10.03 0.33
CA MET A 848 -58.99 9.11 -0.46
C MET A 848 -59.55 9.80 -1.71
N GLN A 849 -59.32 11.11 -1.85
CA GLN A 849 -59.65 11.91 -3.04
C GLN A 849 -58.44 11.98 -3.97
N PHE A 850 -58.59 12.64 -5.13
CA PHE A 850 -57.47 12.85 -6.04
C PHE A 850 -56.40 13.71 -5.38
N ASP A 851 -55.28 13.08 -5.05
CA ASP A 851 -54.11 13.76 -4.50
C ASP A 851 -53.21 14.21 -5.64
N ASN A 852 -53.40 15.44 -6.11
CA ASN A 852 -52.51 15.99 -7.12
C ASN A 852 -51.05 15.93 -6.62
N GLY A 853 -50.17 15.29 -7.41
CA GLY A 853 -48.78 15.01 -7.05
C GLY A 853 -48.53 13.65 -6.42
N PHE A 854 -49.56 12.88 -6.10
CA PHE A 854 -49.44 11.53 -5.55
C PHE A 854 -50.28 10.50 -6.31
N ASP A 855 -51.39 10.92 -6.93
CA ASP A 855 -52.14 10.15 -7.91
C ASP A 855 -51.70 10.54 -9.34
N SER A 856 -51.77 9.58 -10.26
CA SER A 856 -51.47 9.82 -11.67
C SER A 856 -52.52 9.17 -12.56
N SER A 857 -53.16 9.96 -13.41
CA SER A 857 -54.03 9.43 -14.45
C SER A 857 -53.22 8.64 -15.46
N LYS A 858 -53.83 7.62 -16.04
CA LYS A 858 -53.23 6.82 -17.10
C LYS A 858 -52.98 7.69 -18.34
N PHE A 859 -51.78 7.61 -18.93
CA PHE A 859 -51.39 8.41 -20.08
C PHE A 859 -52.29 8.18 -21.31
N SER A 860 -52.68 6.93 -21.58
CA SER A 860 -53.63 6.59 -22.64
C SER A 860 -54.40 5.30 -22.32
N GLN A 861 -55.62 5.15 -22.86
CA GLN A 861 -56.47 3.97 -22.66
C GLN A 861 -56.40 3.03 -23.87
N ASN A 862 -56.43 1.73 -23.62
CA ASN A 862 -56.46 0.71 -24.66
C ASN A 862 -57.79 -0.08 -24.64
N THR A 863 -58.39 -0.30 -25.80
CA THR A 863 -59.70 -0.96 -25.90
C THR A 863 -59.62 -2.49 -25.90
N ASP A 864 -58.45 -3.07 -26.15
CA ASP A 864 -58.27 -4.52 -26.27
C ASP A 864 -57.81 -5.16 -24.95
N LEU A 865 -56.91 -4.50 -24.21
CA LEU A 865 -56.47 -4.90 -22.89
C LEU A 865 -56.08 -3.67 -22.07
N ASP A 866 -56.69 -3.49 -20.90
CA ASP A 866 -56.31 -2.43 -19.96
C ASP A 866 -56.62 -2.78 -18.50
N ILE A 867 -55.92 -2.13 -17.58
CA ILE A 867 -56.20 -2.13 -16.13
C ILE A 867 -55.86 -0.76 -15.55
N TYR A 868 -56.73 -0.27 -14.67
CA TYR A 868 -56.54 0.96 -13.90
C TYR A 868 -57.37 0.92 -12.62
N SER A 869 -56.94 1.67 -11.61
CA SER A 869 -57.75 1.89 -10.42
C SER A 869 -58.59 3.18 -10.54
N GLN A 870 -59.52 3.39 -9.61
CA GLN A 870 -60.33 4.60 -9.52
C GLN A 870 -60.31 5.19 -8.10
N LEU A 871 -60.64 6.47 -7.98
CA LEU A 871 -60.72 7.16 -6.69
C LEU A 871 -61.69 6.48 -5.71
N VAL A 872 -61.28 6.41 -4.45
CA VAL A 872 -62.09 5.79 -3.38
C VAL A 872 -63.18 6.76 -2.90
N GLU A 873 -62.89 8.07 -2.87
CA GLU A 873 -63.84 9.16 -2.63
C GLU A 873 -63.62 10.28 -3.67
N GLY A 874 -64.66 10.96 -4.15
CA GLY A 874 -64.53 12.07 -5.12
C GLY A 874 -65.13 11.78 -6.51
N GLU A 875 -64.67 12.50 -7.55
CA GLU A 875 -65.19 12.35 -8.91
C GLU A 875 -64.76 11.01 -9.54
N ALA A 876 -65.73 10.13 -9.81
CA ALA A 876 -65.52 8.72 -10.16
C ALA A 876 -64.98 8.46 -11.59
N ASP A 877 -64.62 9.49 -12.35
CA ASP A 877 -64.34 9.41 -13.80
C ASP A 877 -62.83 9.41 -14.15
N LYS A 878 -61.92 9.38 -13.16
CA LYS A 878 -60.46 9.32 -13.39
C LYS A 878 -59.93 7.88 -13.40
N ASN A 879 -59.31 7.50 -14.52
CA ASN A 879 -58.66 6.19 -14.70
C ASN A 879 -57.18 6.31 -14.28
N LEU A 880 -56.81 5.74 -13.14
CA LEU A 880 -55.52 5.94 -12.51
C LEU A 880 -54.52 4.85 -12.90
N ALA A 881 -53.32 5.25 -13.32
CA ALA A 881 -52.18 4.35 -13.44
C ALA A 881 -51.41 4.23 -12.11
N ILE A 882 -51.39 5.30 -11.33
CA ILE A 882 -50.95 5.31 -9.93
C ILE A 882 -52.07 5.83 -9.06
N GLN A 883 -52.36 5.10 -7.99
CA GLN A 883 -53.18 5.59 -6.90
C GLN A 883 -52.44 5.52 -5.57
N SER A 884 -52.47 6.62 -4.83
CA SER A 884 -51.89 6.79 -3.52
C SER A 884 -52.99 6.80 -2.46
N LEU A 885 -52.78 6.06 -1.37
CA LEU A 885 -53.79 5.89 -0.33
C LEU A 885 -53.20 6.03 1.07
N PRO A 886 -53.95 6.57 2.05
CA PRO A 886 -53.45 6.76 3.41
C PRO A 886 -53.08 5.44 4.05
N LYS A 887 -51.82 5.32 4.46
CA LYS A 887 -51.30 4.13 5.16
C LYS A 887 -52.07 3.81 6.45
N THR A 888 -52.59 4.83 7.14
CA THR A 888 -53.42 4.68 8.34
C THR A 888 -54.75 3.97 8.09
N LYS A 889 -55.21 3.93 6.84
CA LYS A 889 -56.46 3.29 6.41
C LYS A 889 -56.22 2.03 5.57
N LEU A 890 -54.98 1.51 5.54
CA LEU A 890 -54.56 0.35 4.76
C LEU A 890 -55.54 -0.82 4.87
N GLU A 891 -56.04 -1.14 6.07
CA GLU A 891 -56.94 -2.28 6.25
C GLU A 891 -58.43 -1.99 5.99
N THR A 892 -58.80 -0.75 5.70
CA THR A 892 -60.22 -0.32 5.63
C THR A 892 -60.65 0.13 4.24
N ILE A 893 -59.70 0.43 3.36
CA ILE A 893 -59.99 0.91 2.00
C ILE A 893 -60.30 -0.27 1.09
N GLU A 894 -61.34 -0.10 0.27
CA GLU A 894 -61.67 -0.97 -0.86
C GLU A 894 -61.29 -0.21 -2.13
N VAL A 895 -60.23 -0.63 -2.84
CA VAL A 895 -59.75 0.10 -4.01
C VAL A 895 -60.50 -0.39 -5.25
N PRO A 896 -61.31 0.45 -5.93
CA PRO A 896 -61.99 0.04 -7.15
C PRO A 896 -60.97 -0.24 -8.25
N LEU A 897 -61.15 -1.37 -8.94
CA LEU A 897 -60.34 -1.76 -10.09
C LEU A 897 -61.22 -1.93 -11.32
N HIS A 898 -60.79 -1.34 -12.42
CA HIS A 898 -61.38 -1.59 -13.73
C HIS A 898 -60.42 -2.39 -14.60
N ILE A 899 -60.94 -3.43 -15.24
CA ILE A 899 -60.19 -4.29 -16.15
C ILE A 899 -60.97 -4.35 -17.46
N VAL A 900 -60.29 -4.02 -18.55
CA VAL A 900 -60.81 -4.09 -19.92
C VAL A 900 -60.16 -5.28 -20.61
N ALA A 901 -60.96 -6.21 -21.11
CA ALA A 901 -60.49 -7.29 -21.95
C ALA A 901 -61.64 -7.82 -22.84
N ASN A 902 -61.30 -8.40 -23.98
CA ASN A 902 -62.24 -9.04 -24.92
C ASN A 902 -62.08 -10.58 -24.97
N LYS A 903 -61.20 -11.15 -24.15
CA LYS A 903 -60.87 -12.58 -24.05
C LYS A 903 -60.44 -12.91 -22.61
N GLU A 904 -60.22 -14.20 -22.35
CA GLU A 904 -59.59 -14.68 -21.11
C GLU A 904 -58.24 -13.99 -20.89
N ILE A 905 -58.03 -13.49 -19.67
CA ILE A 905 -56.77 -12.82 -19.25
C ILE A 905 -56.20 -13.46 -17.99
N SER A 906 -54.91 -13.22 -17.77
CA SER A 906 -54.22 -13.57 -16.53
C SER A 906 -53.99 -12.31 -15.70
N LEU A 907 -54.49 -12.27 -14.46
CA LEU A 907 -54.20 -11.23 -13.47
C LEU A 907 -53.14 -11.73 -12.49
N SER A 908 -52.07 -10.96 -12.30
CA SER A 908 -51.05 -11.21 -11.29
C SER A 908 -50.76 -9.94 -10.48
N ILE A 909 -50.11 -10.11 -9.33
CA ILE A 909 -49.61 -8.99 -8.53
C ILE A 909 -48.12 -9.12 -8.26
N SER A 910 -47.46 -7.98 -8.09
CA SER A 910 -46.14 -7.92 -7.46
C SER A 910 -46.14 -6.83 -6.40
N THR A 911 -45.43 -7.07 -5.31
CA THR A 911 -45.40 -6.14 -4.18
C THR A 911 -43.97 -5.77 -3.82
N VAL A 912 -43.75 -4.50 -3.50
CA VAL A 912 -42.47 -4.02 -2.93
C VAL A 912 -42.75 -3.50 -1.53
N ASN A 913 -41.88 -3.81 -0.56
CA ASN A 913 -41.97 -3.32 0.83
C ASN A 913 -43.34 -3.53 1.52
N LYS A 914 -43.99 -4.68 1.26
CA LYS A 914 -45.25 -5.09 1.90
C LYS A 914 -45.08 -5.26 3.42
N PRO A 915 -45.91 -4.61 4.26
CA PRO A 915 -45.90 -4.81 5.70
C PRO A 915 -46.15 -6.28 6.09
N GLU A 916 -45.42 -6.76 7.10
CA GLU A 916 -45.56 -8.13 7.61
C GLU A 916 -46.99 -8.38 8.12
N GLY A 917 -47.57 -9.53 7.76
CA GLY A 917 -48.92 -9.93 8.18
C GLY A 917 -50.07 -9.39 7.31
N ILE A 918 -49.82 -8.48 6.35
CA ILE A 918 -50.84 -8.03 5.40
C ILE A 918 -51.01 -9.05 4.27
N THR A 919 -52.26 -9.38 3.95
CA THR A 919 -52.65 -10.19 2.79
C THR A 919 -53.47 -9.38 1.80
N ILE A 920 -53.25 -9.58 0.50
CA ILE A 920 -53.98 -8.90 -0.59
C ILE A 920 -55.04 -9.82 -1.19
N TYR A 921 -56.26 -9.30 -1.36
CA TYR A 921 -57.41 -9.99 -1.94
C TYR A 921 -58.01 -9.20 -3.10
N LEU A 922 -58.47 -9.92 -4.12
CA LEU A 922 -59.40 -9.42 -5.13
C LEU A 922 -60.83 -9.80 -4.72
N GLU A 923 -61.69 -8.82 -4.54
CA GLU A 923 -63.14 -9.03 -4.49
C GLU A 923 -63.69 -9.01 -5.91
N ASP A 924 -64.41 -10.07 -6.30
CA ASP A 924 -65.29 -10.07 -7.48
C ASP A 924 -66.74 -10.02 -7.00
N ARG A 925 -67.36 -8.84 -7.08
CA ARG A 925 -68.74 -8.64 -6.62
C ARG A 925 -69.78 -9.35 -7.47
N LEU A 926 -69.47 -9.66 -8.72
CA LEU A 926 -70.37 -10.43 -9.57
C LEU A 926 -70.43 -11.90 -9.13
N GLN A 927 -69.28 -12.44 -8.75
CA GLN A 927 -69.18 -13.81 -8.23
C GLN A 927 -69.39 -13.90 -6.71
N ASN A 928 -69.46 -12.76 -6.02
CA ASN A 928 -69.55 -12.65 -4.56
C ASN A 928 -68.44 -13.45 -3.86
N SER A 929 -67.20 -13.29 -4.35
CA SER A 929 -66.03 -14.04 -3.91
C SER A 929 -64.84 -13.14 -3.60
N PHE A 930 -64.03 -13.54 -2.62
CA PHE A 930 -62.72 -12.96 -2.35
C PHE A 930 -61.64 -13.96 -2.73
N THR A 931 -60.73 -13.57 -3.61
CA THR A 931 -59.60 -14.39 -4.05
C THR A 931 -58.31 -13.82 -3.46
N LYS A 932 -57.57 -14.63 -2.72
CA LYS A 932 -56.26 -14.26 -2.18
C LYS A 932 -55.23 -14.22 -3.31
N LEU A 933 -54.57 -13.09 -3.52
CA LEU A 933 -53.63 -12.88 -4.63
C LEU A 933 -52.19 -13.24 -4.27
N ASP A 934 -51.78 -13.06 -3.01
CA ASP A 934 -50.38 -13.21 -2.54
C ASP A 934 -49.78 -14.61 -2.66
N GLU A 935 -50.60 -15.65 -2.81
CA GLU A 935 -50.18 -17.08 -2.84
C GLU A 935 -50.30 -17.70 -4.23
N LEU A 936 -50.74 -16.93 -5.22
CA LEU A 936 -50.98 -17.39 -6.59
C LEU A 936 -50.04 -16.65 -7.54
N ASN A 937 -49.37 -17.38 -8.44
CA ASN A 937 -48.52 -16.76 -9.45
C ASN A 937 -49.34 -15.86 -10.41
N ALA A 938 -50.55 -16.30 -10.75
CA ALA A 938 -51.56 -15.52 -11.45
C ALA A 938 -52.93 -16.21 -11.31
N ILE A 939 -54.01 -15.46 -11.51
CA ILE A 939 -55.38 -15.99 -11.62
C ILE A 939 -55.93 -15.75 -13.01
N THR A 940 -56.76 -16.66 -13.50
CA THR A 940 -57.46 -16.52 -14.78
C THR A 940 -58.78 -15.82 -14.56
N LEU A 941 -59.02 -14.73 -15.30
CA LEU A 941 -60.30 -14.04 -15.32
C LEU A 941 -60.93 -14.15 -16.70
N ASP A 942 -62.17 -14.64 -16.75
CA ASP A 942 -62.99 -14.62 -17.96
C ASP A 942 -63.82 -13.33 -17.96
N ILE A 943 -63.47 -12.42 -18.86
CA ILE A 943 -64.10 -11.10 -19.02
C ILE A 943 -64.67 -11.06 -20.44
N ASN A 944 -65.95 -11.43 -20.59
CA ASN A 944 -66.69 -11.23 -21.84
C ASN A 944 -67.12 -9.76 -21.96
N GLU A 945 -67.14 -9.23 -23.19
CA GLU A 945 -67.37 -7.79 -23.49
C GLU A 945 -68.64 -7.17 -22.84
N THR A 946 -69.64 -7.98 -22.46
CA THR A 946 -70.84 -7.51 -21.73
C THR A 946 -70.64 -7.32 -20.21
N GLN A 947 -69.44 -7.59 -19.67
CA GLN A 947 -69.15 -7.61 -18.22
C GLN A 947 -68.16 -6.52 -17.74
N ASN A 948 -67.82 -5.54 -18.59
CA ASN A 948 -66.98 -4.38 -18.24
C ASN A 948 -67.74 -3.37 -17.35
N ASN A 949 -68.21 -3.81 -16.19
CA ASN A 949 -68.85 -2.94 -15.21
C ASN A 949 -67.77 -2.30 -14.31
N LEU A 950 -67.79 -0.97 -14.19
CA LEU A 950 -66.89 -0.16 -13.36
C LEU A 950 -66.89 -0.57 -11.86
N SER A 951 -67.90 -1.30 -11.39
CA SER A 951 -68.03 -1.68 -9.97
C SER A 951 -67.94 -3.18 -9.70
N ARG A 952 -67.22 -3.95 -10.53
CA ARG A 952 -67.08 -5.41 -10.34
C ARG A 952 -65.93 -5.79 -9.40
N PHE A 953 -64.74 -5.23 -9.60
CA PHE A 953 -63.52 -5.68 -8.93
C PHE A 953 -63.03 -4.66 -7.90
N TYR A 954 -62.65 -5.15 -6.73
CA TYR A 954 -62.05 -4.31 -5.68
C TYR A 954 -60.82 -4.98 -5.08
N LEU A 955 -59.77 -4.19 -4.82
CA LEU A 955 -58.60 -4.64 -4.08
C LEU A 955 -58.81 -4.41 -2.58
N HIS A 956 -58.45 -5.42 -1.80
CA HIS A 956 -58.49 -5.35 -0.34
C HIS A 956 -57.14 -5.77 0.25
N THR A 957 -56.66 -5.01 1.22
CA THR A 957 -55.50 -5.36 2.05
C THR A 957 -55.99 -5.62 3.47
N LYS A 958 -55.76 -6.81 4.04
CA LYS A 958 -56.21 -7.15 5.41
C LYS A 958 -55.17 -7.98 6.14
N SER A 959 -55.07 -7.78 7.45
CA SER A 959 -54.27 -8.64 8.35
C SER A 959 -54.98 -9.96 8.72
N LYS A 960 -56.32 -9.97 8.66
CA LYS A 960 -57.16 -11.16 8.90
C LYS A 960 -57.65 -11.77 7.60
N SER A 961 -57.76 -13.10 7.56
CA SER A 961 -58.29 -13.79 6.39
C SER A 961 -59.74 -13.42 6.13
N LEU A 962 -60.02 -12.90 4.92
CA LEU A 962 -61.36 -12.76 4.39
C LEU A 962 -61.71 -14.07 3.69
N SER A 963 -62.28 -15.03 4.43
CA SER A 963 -62.79 -16.27 3.84
C SER A 963 -64.31 -16.28 3.92
N THR A 964 -64.95 -16.35 2.75
CA THR A 964 -66.28 -16.97 2.58
C THR A 964 -66.17 -18.33 1.89
N ASP A 965 -64.97 -18.91 1.80
CA ASP A 965 -64.78 -20.23 1.21
C ASP A 965 -65.19 -21.32 2.21
N SER A 966 -66.41 -21.82 2.04
CA SER A 966 -66.80 -23.13 2.56
C SER A 966 -65.94 -24.18 1.87
N ASP A 967 -64.95 -24.70 2.60
CA ASP A 967 -64.04 -25.76 2.18
C ASP A 967 -64.84 -26.97 1.64
N PHE A 968 -64.91 -27.07 0.30
CA PHE A 968 -65.70 -28.07 -0.44
C PHE A 968 -65.33 -29.51 -0.03
N THR A 969 -64.10 -29.71 0.46
CA THR A 969 -63.61 -31.04 0.84
C THR A 969 -64.22 -31.58 2.14
N ASN A 970 -64.74 -30.71 3.02
CA ASN A 970 -65.31 -31.10 4.32
C ASN A 970 -66.83 -31.39 4.29
N THR A 971 -67.51 -31.09 3.18
CA THR A 971 -68.98 -31.27 3.05
C THR A 971 -69.38 -32.57 2.34
N LEU A 972 -68.40 -33.33 1.82
CA LEU A 972 -68.61 -34.55 1.03
C LEU A 972 -68.00 -35.79 1.70
N SER A 973 -68.85 -36.76 2.06
CA SER A 973 -68.49 -38.06 2.61
C SER A 973 -68.67 -39.17 1.57
N VAL A 974 -67.56 -39.77 1.16
CA VAL A 974 -67.54 -40.94 0.25
C VAL A 974 -67.18 -42.20 1.03
N TYR A 975 -68.04 -43.21 0.97
CA TYR A 975 -67.78 -44.52 1.58
C TYR A 975 -68.48 -45.64 0.80
N VAL A 976 -68.19 -46.89 1.15
CA VAL A 976 -68.74 -48.07 0.47
C VAL A 976 -69.59 -48.88 1.43
N ASN A 977 -70.74 -49.34 0.95
CA ASN A 977 -71.54 -50.37 1.60
C ASN A 977 -71.70 -51.55 0.63
N GLN A 978 -71.18 -52.72 0.99
CA GLN A 978 -71.10 -53.90 0.12
C GLN A 978 -70.45 -53.59 -1.25
N LYS A 979 -71.24 -53.53 -2.33
CA LYS A 979 -70.81 -53.17 -3.69
C LYS A 979 -71.48 -51.90 -4.23
N GLU A 980 -71.91 -51.00 -3.36
CA GLU A 980 -72.31 -49.64 -3.72
C GLU A 980 -71.37 -48.61 -3.09
N LEU A 981 -70.92 -47.66 -3.92
CA LEU A 981 -70.29 -46.43 -3.46
C LEU A 981 -71.39 -45.44 -3.10
N ILE A 982 -71.36 -44.90 -1.89
CA ILE A 982 -72.31 -43.90 -1.39
C ILE A 982 -71.56 -42.59 -1.21
N ILE A 983 -72.14 -41.50 -1.73
CA ILE A 983 -71.60 -40.15 -1.69
C ILE A 983 -72.64 -39.25 -1.01
N LEU A 984 -72.38 -38.88 0.24
CA LEU A 984 -73.23 -37.98 1.03
C LEU A 984 -72.66 -36.56 1.00
N GLY A 985 -73.47 -35.57 0.64
CA GLY A 985 -73.08 -34.16 0.54
C GLY A 985 -73.95 -33.42 -0.47
N ASP A 986 -73.84 -32.09 -0.53
CA ASP A 986 -74.64 -31.24 -1.44
C ASP A 986 -74.06 -31.28 -2.87
N LEU A 987 -74.31 -32.37 -3.60
CA LEU A 987 -73.92 -32.55 -5.01
C LEU A 987 -74.88 -31.79 -5.93
N LYS A 988 -74.74 -30.47 -6.03
CA LYS A 988 -75.65 -29.64 -6.86
C LYS A 988 -75.52 -29.85 -8.38
N THR A 989 -74.54 -30.62 -8.87
CA THR A 989 -74.29 -30.84 -10.31
C THR A 989 -73.81 -32.27 -10.64
N LYS A 990 -73.75 -32.62 -11.93
CA LYS A 990 -73.20 -33.90 -12.43
C LYS A 990 -71.71 -34.02 -12.09
N TYR A 991 -71.24 -35.23 -11.80
CA TYR A 991 -69.83 -35.49 -11.50
C TYR A 991 -69.26 -36.68 -12.28
N ASN A 992 -67.92 -36.73 -12.37
CA ASN A 992 -67.19 -37.84 -12.97
C ASN A 992 -66.50 -38.66 -11.89
N LEU A 993 -66.56 -39.98 -12.04
CA LEU A 993 -66.01 -40.95 -11.10
C LEU A 993 -64.97 -41.82 -11.82
N SER A 994 -63.75 -41.84 -11.28
CA SER A 994 -62.68 -42.76 -11.70
C SER A 994 -62.24 -43.61 -10.52
N ILE A 995 -62.12 -44.91 -10.69
CA ILE A 995 -61.68 -45.84 -9.64
C ILE A 995 -60.42 -46.56 -10.10
N TYR A 996 -59.37 -46.46 -9.30
CA TYR A 996 -58.06 -47.05 -9.54
C TYR A 996 -57.80 -48.19 -8.57
N ASP A 997 -57.11 -49.24 -9.00
CA ASP A 997 -56.56 -50.23 -8.07
C ASP A 997 -55.36 -49.66 -7.30
N VAL A 998 -54.83 -50.43 -6.34
CA VAL A 998 -53.68 -50.00 -5.52
C VAL A 998 -52.38 -49.77 -6.30
N LEU A 999 -52.30 -50.22 -7.55
CA LEU A 999 -51.16 -49.99 -8.44
C LEU A 999 -51.37 -48.77 -9.35
N GLY A 1000 -52.48 -48.04 -9.17
CA GLY A 1000 -52.82 -46.86 -9.96
C GLY A 1000 -53.45 -47.19 -11.33
N LYS A 1001 -53.79 -48.46 -11.60
CA LYS A 1001 -54.47 -48.83 -12.85
C LYS A 1001 -55.96 -48.46 -12.76
N LEU A 1002 -56.46 -47.75 -13.76
CA LEU A 1002 -57.87 -47.38 -13.87
C LEU A 1002 -58.74 -48.62 -14.10
N THR A 1003 -59.72 -48.83 -13.22
CA THR A 1003 -60.57 -50.04 -13.17
C THR A 1003 -62.05 -49.77 -13.46
N LEU A 1004 -62.53 -48.56 -13.18
CA LEU A 1004 -63.89 -48.13 -13.52
C LEU A 1004 -63.89 -46.63 -13.80
N VAL A 1005 -64.55 -46.22 -14.87
CA VAL A 1005 -64.89 -44.82 -15.15
C VAL A 1005 -66.39 -44.72 -15.35
N LYS A 1006 -66.98 -43.69 -14.77
CA LYS A 1006 -68.36 -43.28 -15.04
C LYS A 1006 -68.42 -41.76 -15.09
N GLU A 1007 -68.98 -41.23 -16.15
CA GLU A 1007 -69.07 -39.79 -16.37
C GLU A 1007 -70.51 -39.30 -16.23
N ASN A 1008 -70.66 -38.01 -15.95
CA ASN A 1008 -71.94 -37.32 -15.91
C ASN A 1008 -72.96 -37.94 -14.93
N ILE A 1009 -72.49 -38.50 -13.81
CA ILE A 1009 -73.33 -39.16 -12.81
C ILE A 1009 -74.14 -38.09 -12.06
N GLN A 1010 -75.44 -38.34 -11.92
CA GLN A 1010 -76.37 -37.53 -11.13
C GLN A 1010 -77.10 -38.43 -10.13
N SER A 1011 -76.34 -39.11 -9.28
CA SER A 1011 -76.82 -39.97 -8.21
C SER A 1011 -75.82 -39.99 -7.06
N ASP A 1012 -76.31 -40.09 -5.84
CA ASP A 1012 -75.54 -40.27 -4.61
C ASP A 1012 -75.02 -41.71 -4.45
N ARG A 1013 -75.43 -42.63 -5.32
CA ARG A 1013 -75.09 -44.05 -5.27
C ARG A 1013 -74.57 -44.57 -6.59
N VAL A 1014 -73.46 -45.31 -6.54
CA VAL A 1014 -72.85 -45.91 -7.73
C VAL A 1014 -72.57 -47.39 -7.51
N SER A 1015 -73.18 -48.25 -8.32
CA SER A 1015 -72.91 -49.69 -8.29
C SER A 1015 -71.48 -50.01 -8.74
N LEU A 1016 -70.80 -50.85 -7.95
CA LEU A 1016 -69.44 -51.37 -8.11
C LEU A 1016 -69.43 -52.89 -8.40
N ASN A 1017 -70.54 -53.45 -8.89
CA ASN A 1017 -70.70 -54.90 -9.06
C ASN A 1017 -69.64 -55.57 -9.93
N THR A 1018 -69.05 -54.80 -10.86
CA THR A 1018 -67.98 -55.23 -11.78
C THR A 1018 -66.60 -55.32 -11.13
N LEU A 1019 -66.40 -54.71 -9.95
CA LEU A 1019 -65.12 -54.73 -9.24
C LEU A 1019 -64.98 -56.00 -8.37
N LYS A 1020 -63.76 -56.56 -8.36
CA LYS A 1020 -63.37 -57.68 -7.50
C LYS A 1020 -63.05 -57.18 -6.08
N LYS A 1021 -63.07 -58.09 -5.09
CA LYS A 1021 -62.63 -57.78 -3.71
C LYS A 1021 -61.23 -57.17 -3.70
N GLY A 1022 -61.03 -56.09 -2.94
CA GLY A 1022 -59.77 -55.36 -2.94
C GLY A 1022 -59.88 -53.92 -2.42
N VAL A 1023 -58.72 -53.27 -2.31
CA VAL A 1023 -58.59 -51.84 -1.98
C VAL A 1023 -58.53 -51.05 -3.28
N TYR A 1024 -59.24 -49.92 -3.33
CA TYR A 1024 -59.27 -49.04 -4.49
C TYR A 1024 -59.16 -47.58 -4.06
N VAL A 1025 -58.68 -46.73 -4.96
CA VAL A 1025 -58.73 -45.27 -4.82
C VAL A 1025 -59.82 -44.74 -5.72
N VAL A 1026 -60.82 -44.11 -5.12
CA VAL A 1026 -61.90 -43.43 -5.82
C VAL A 1026 -61.52 -41.99 -5.98
N GLN A 1027 -61.54 -41.50 -7.21
CA GLN A 1027 -61.41 -40.10 -7.56
C GLN A 1027 -62.76 -39.58 -8.05
N LEU A 1028 -63.29 -38.62 -7.32
CA LEU A 1028 -64.50 -37.89 -7.64
C LEU A 1028 -64.10 -36.51 -8.17
N LYS A 1029 -64.46 -36.20 -9.41
CA LYS A 1029 -64.23 -34.89 -10.02
C LYS A 1029 -65.57 -34.18 -10.21
N THR A 1030 -65.73 -33.06 -9.53
CA THR A 1030 -66.86 -32.13 -9.69
C THR A 1030 -66.36 -30.85 -10.36
N LYS A 1031 -67.26 -29.90 -10.66
CA LYS A 1031 -66.88 -28.56 -11.09
C LYS A 1031 -66.15 -27.75 -10.00
N ASP A 1032 -66.38 -28.11 -8.73
CA ASP A 1032 -65.90 -27.38 -7.55
C ASP A 1032 -64.59 -27.97 -6.98
N GLY A 1033 -64.12 -29.11 -7.51
CA GLY A 1033 -62.83 -29.70 -7.12
C GLY A 1033 -62.71 -31.21 -7.35
N ILE A 1034 -61.59 -31.78 -6.89
CA ILE A 1034 -61.29 -33.22 -6.95
C ILE A 1034 -61.16 -33.79 -5.54
N ILE A 1035 -61.89 -34.87 -5.25
CA ILE A 1035 -61.79 -35.61 -3.98
C ILE A 1035 -61.23 -37.01 -4.27
N ASN A 1036 -60.20 -37.41 -3.54
CA ASN A 1036 -59.65 -38.76 -3.59
C ASN A 1036 -59.94 -39.51 -2.28
N LYS A 1037 -60.56 -40.69 -2.36
CA LYS A 1037 -60.90 -41.50 -1.20
C LYS A 1037 -60.49 -42.96 -1.39
N LYS A 1038 -59.80 -43.50 -0.40
CA LYS A 1038 -59.50 -44.93 -0.33
C LYS A 1038 -60.73 -45.70 0.13
N ILE A 1039 -61.11 -46.72 -0.62
CA ILE A 1039 -62.22 -47.63 -0.29
C ILE A 1039 -61.74 -49.08 -0.21
N LEU A 1040 -62.49 -49.92 0.49
CA LEU A 1040 -62.23 -51.36 0.61
C LEU A 1040 -63.51 -52.14 0.32
N LEU A 1041 -63.49 -52.97 -0.73
CA LEU A 1041 -64.57 -53.89 -1.06
C LEU A 1041 -64.34 -55.23 -0.36
N LYS A 1042 -65.15 -55.50 0.69
CA LYS A 1042 -65.17 -56.77 1.44
C LYS A 1042 -66.23 -57.71 0.87
N SER A 1043 -66.11 -59.01 1.17
CA SER A 1043 -67.03 -60.09 0.76
C SER A 1043 -68.46 -59.85 1.19
#